data_AF-A0A1X7E257-F1
#
_entry.id   AF-A0A1X7E257-F1
#
_cell.length_a   1.000
_cell.length_b   1.000
_cell.length_c   1.000
_cell.angle_alpha   90.00
_cell.angle_beta   90.00
_cell.angle_gamma   90.00
#
_symmetry.space_group_name_H-M   'P 1'
#
loop_
_entity.id
_entity.type
_entity.pdbx_description
1 polymer ?
#
loop_
_entity_poly.entity_id
_entity_poly.type
_entity_poly.pdbx_seq_one_letter_code
_entity_poly.pdbx_strand_id
1 'polypeptide(L)'
;MRWPVGRPTTVRTRIVALALAPVVALMALWTFAMVSVTAELRALIRLQGVYEDFGTPVDTAVGQIQIERRLSAAYLGASHDTDAAGELLAQQRRTDRAVSAMRDAIQGGDRSRLTGTQRESLDVMLRASDGLDPLRDRVLSRKLTWDRAVTEYGAIVEPGFDAESALTALQAGQLARESQVVIELVRVREFVSREDALVAGARAAGTLTDRQYDTLTATIEDRRVFEHTYVPDLPADSRALFESFQRGELHRSLVEGEDALLRAGPARAGKAVAADTWRTTTDRAVKRYMELCTQSAENSAARGRDFAYGELTKAAVAGFVGLAAVGLSLWFSVRGARRISRRLETLRDDADLLATRQLPDVMRRLSAGDDVDAVAEAPPLAAEEGDADEIDQVGRSFNSARLAAVEAAVTQATLRRGLFAVLLNIARRNQALVHRQLKLVDTLERRTDDPEILGQLFGIDHLTTRMRRHAESLIILSGAVPGRRWRRPVPVADVVSSAVGEIEDYTRVVVPPMPGIGVAADAVADVVHLIAELLENATVFSPPHTQVTVRTGRVSGGFVVEIDDRGLGLDPDQLADAQRTLTDPDAFDPTRHDRLGLYVVGRLAARHDIQVTLRDSPYGGTTAVVLLPSTVLAPVTPPGTDPAAPADDAAPEDTRTPGPAVPEARTPDTTRPPNRTGEAHETARPLTDRVPVPEDARTPDPARPADRTGEAHDTARHLTDRVPEHHVAGASGPAEPPAGHDRAPGPLTHGVREGAPSTGHEGGRGPVGSVGTAPAGTEGSGGAPAPAGPPASALPRRVRQASLAAPLRDEPPTRDTAPEREVDAEEMRAVFGSFQRGLERGRQGLPTRTDGDEGTEADHAQ
;
A
#
# COMPACT_ATOMS: atom_id res chain seq x y z
N MET A 1 24.53 -3.89 11.28
CA MET A 1 23.91 -2.68 11.87
C MET A 1 22.43 -2.98 12.16
N ARG A 2 21.84 -2.43 13.24
CA ARG A 2 20.38 -2.43 13.46
C ARG A 2 19.84 -1.06 13.05
N TRP A 3 18.90 -1.01 12.11
CA TRP A 3 18.29 0.24 11.65
C TRP A 3 17.18 0.67 12.63
N PRO A 4 17.24 1.87 13.25
CA PRO A 4 16.29 2.29 14.27
C PRO A 4 15.01 2.86 13.65
N VAL A 5 14.27 2.04 12.89
CA VAL A 5 12.95 2.42 12.38
C VAL A 5 11.95 2.39 13.55
N GLY A 6 11.81 3.53 14.24
CA GLY A 6 10.80 3.72 15.27
C GLY A 6 9.41 3.38 14.75
N ARG A 7 8.59 2.69 15.55
CA ARG A 7 7.30 2.15 15.11
C ARG A 7 6.44 3.26 14.47
N PRO A 8 6.09 3.17 13.17
CA PRO A 8 5.31 4.21 12.50
C PRO A 8 3.95 4.40 13.17
N THR A 9 3.77 5.60 13.73
CA THR A 9 2.62 6.04 14.53
C THR A 9 1.38 6.38 13.71
N THR A 10 1.51 6.53 12.39
CA THR A 10 0.39 6.83 11.49
C THR A 10 0.20 5.73 10.44
N VAL A 11 -1.02 5.56 9.96
CA VAL A 11 -1.34 4.66 8.83
C VAL A 11 -0.50 5.02 7.60
N ARG A 12 -0.36 6.33 7.34
CA ARG A 12 0.43 6.88 6.23
C ARG A 12 1.90 6.47 6.27
N THR A 13 2.56 6.50 7.44
CA THR A 13 3.97 6.07 7.55
C THR A 13 4.15 4.55 7.51
N ARG A 14 3.14 3.75 7.90
CA ARG A 14 3.16 2.29 7.70
C ARG A 14 3.15 1.90 6.22
N ILE A 15 2.25 2.49 5.43
CA ILE A 15 2.08 2.12 4.02
C ILE A 15 3.32 2.55 3.19
N VAL A 16 3.85 3.75 3.44
CA VAL A 16 5.11 4.20 2.79
C VAL A 16 6.29 3.30 3.15
N ALA A 17 6.42 2.87 4.40
CA ALA A 17 7.49 1.96 4.81
C ALA A 17 7.38 0.58 4.14
N LEU A 18 6.16 0.03 4.00
CA LEU A 18 5.93 -1.25 3.34
C LEU A 18 6.30 -1.20 1.84
N ALA A 19 5.98 -0.09 1.17
CA ALA A 19 6.25 0.12 -0.25
C ALA A 19 7.71 0.50 -0.57
N LEU A 20 8.54 0.81 0.43
CA LEU A 20 9.96 1.15 0.23
C LEU A 20 10.83 -0.07 -0.10
N ALA A 21 10.54 -1.24 0.49
CA ALA A 21 11.39 -2.42 0.34
C ALA A 21 11.47 -2.96 -1.11
N PRO A 22 10.38 -3.05 -1.89
CA PRO A 22 10.46 -3.42 -3.32
C PRO A 22 11.28 -2.44 -4.17
N VAL A 23 11.18 -1.13 -3.87
CA VAL A 23 11.94 -0.09 -4.57
C VAL A 23 13.45 -0.26 -4.32
N VAL A 24 13.85 -0.51 -3.07
CA VAL A 24 15.25 -0.76 -2.72
C VAL A 24 15.79 -2.05 -3.37
N ALA A 25 14.99 -3.11 -3.42
CA ALA A 25 15.36 -4.36 -4.08
C ALA A 25 15.58 -4.18 -5.60
N LEU A 26 14.70 -3.43 -6.28
CA LEU A 26 14.86 -3.12 -7.71
C LEU A 26 16.03 -2.17 -7.99
N MET A 27 16.24 -1.16 -7.15
CA MET A 27 17.43 -0.29 -7.22
C MET A 27 18.72 -1.11 -7.12
N ALA A 28 18.77 -2.09 -6.21
CA ALA A 28 19.93 -2.99 -6.08
C ALA A 28 20.10 -3.89 -7.31
N LEU A 29 19.02 -4.48 -7.83
CA LEU A 29 19.04 -5.33 -9.03
C LEU A 29 19.50 -4.55 -10.27
N TRP A 30 18.98 -3.34 -10.47
CA TRP A 30 19.31 -2.47 -11.60
C TRP A 30 20.76 -1.96 -11.51
N THR A 31 21.21 -1.61 -10.29
CA THR A 31 22.62 -1.28 -10.04
C THR A 31 23.53 -2.46 -10.35
N PHE A 32 23.18 -3.67 -9.94
CA PHE A 32 23.95 -4.89 -10.25
C PHE A 32 24.04 -5.15 -11.76
N ALA A 33 22.91 -5.07 -12.48
CA ALA A 33 22.89 -5.21 -13.93
C ALA A 33 23.77 -4.17 -14.64
N MET A 34 23.66 -2.89 -14.25
CA MET A 34 24.47 -1.81 -14.83
C MET A 34 25.97 -1.95 -14.49
N VAL A 35 26.31 -2.44 -13.30
CA VAL A 35 27.71 -2.75 -12.93
C VAL A 35 28.27 -3.90 -13.76
N SER A 36 27.47 -4.92 -14.09
CA SER A 36 27.87 -6.02 -14.98
C SER A 36 28.18 -5.52 -16.39
N VAL A 37 27.24 -4.81 -17.03
CA VAL A 37 27.41 -4.30 -18.40
C VAL A 37 28.55 -3.28 -18.51
N THR A 38 28.72 -2.41 -17.51
CA THR A 38 29.86 -1.49 -17.48
C THR A 38 31.19 -2.19 -17.18
N ALA A 39 31.21 -3.43 -16.69
CA ALA A 39 32.45 -4.22 -16.60
C ALA A 39 32.86 -4.79 -17.96
N GLU A 40 31.91 -5.26 -18.78
CA GLU A 40 32.14 -5.73 -20.15
C GLU A 40 32.70 -4.61 -21.04
N LEU A 41 32.11 -3.41 -21.00
CA LEU A 41 32.60 -2.27 -21.77
C LEU A 41 34.04 -1.84 -21.37
N ARG A 42 34.38 -1.96 -20.07
CA ARG A 42 35.76 -1.76 -19.58
C ARG A 42 36.71 -2.89 -19.99
N ALA A 43 36.22 -4.12 -20.14
CA ALA A 43 37.03 -5.25 -20.61
C ALA A 43 37.46 -5.05 -22.08
N LEU A 44 36.59 -4.50 -22.94
CA LEU A 44 36.93 -4.17 -24.33
C LEU A 44 38.07 -3.14 -24.41
N ILE A 45 37.97 -2.04 -23.65
CA ILE A 45 39.00 -0.98 -23.62
C ILE A 45 40.34 -1.51 -23.06
N ARG A 46 40.28 -2.38 -22.04
CA ARG A 46 41.47 -3.05 -21.49
C ARG A 46 42.14 -3.98 -22.52
N LEU A 47 41.37 -4.65 -23.37
CA LEU A 47 41.89 -5.61 -24.35
C LEU A 47 42.86 -4.95 -25.34
N GLN A 48 42.47 -3.79 -25.89
CA GLN A 48 43.32 -3.04 -26.83
C GLN A 48 44.66 -2.65 -26.18
N GLY A 49 44.62 -2.00 -25.02
CA GLY A 49 45.85 -1.60 -24.31
C GLY A 49 46.74 -2.79 -23.93
N VAL A 50 46.16 -3.94 -23.58
CA VAL A 50 46.91 -5.17 -23.29
C VAL A 50 47.58 -5.75 -24.55
N TYR A 51 46.95 -5.68 -25.73
CA TYR A 51 47.58 -6.13 -26.97
C TYR A 51 48.64 -5.13 -27.49
N GLU A 52 48.45 -3.83 -27.28
CA GLU A 52 49.47 -2.80 -27.55
C GLU A 52 50.69 -2.96 -26.62
N ASP A 53 50.48 -3.09 -25.30
CA ASP A 53 51.53 -3.26 -24.29
C ASP A 53 52.34 -4.57 -24.47
N PHE A 54 51.67 -5.70 -24.75
CA PHE A 54 52.28 -7.03 -24.68
C PHE A 54 52.26 -7.83 -26.00
N GLY A 55 51.24 -7.67 -26.84
CA GLY A 55 51.08 -8.45 -28.08
C GLY A 55 51.96 -7.94 -29.23
N THR A 56 52.00 -6.62 -29.42
CA THR A 56 52.78 -5.99 -30.50
C THR A 56 54.30 -6.29 -30.39
N PRO A 57 54.93 -6.30 -29.20
CA PRO A 57 56.30 -6.77 -29.04
C PRO A 57 56.51 -8.26 -29.37
N VAL A 58 55.53 -9.13 -29.06
CA VAL A 58 55.59 -10.57 -29.37
C VAL A 58 55.53 -10.80 -30.88
N ASP A 59 54.56 -10.21 -31.58
CA ASP A 59 54.43 -10.30 -33.04
C ASP A 59 55.70 -9.78 -33.76
N THR A 60 56.26 -8.67 -33.26
CA THR A 60 57.52 -8.11 -33.76
C THR A 60 58.70 -9.09 -33.59
N ALA A 61 58.81 -9.76 -32.43
CA ALA A 61 59.85 -10.75 -32.18
C ALA A 61 59.66 -12.01 -33.03
N VAL A 62 58.44 -12.56 -33.10
CA VAL A 62 58.05 -13.68 -33.98
C VAL A 62 58.46 -13.39 -35.42
N GLY A 63 58.12 -12.20 -35.95
CA GLY A 63 58.47 -11.80 -37.31
C GLY A 63 59.99 -11.76 -37.55
N GLN A 64 60.80 -11.27 -36.61
CA GLN A 64 62.26 -11.31 -36.76
C GLN A 64 62.83 -12.74 -36.68
N ILE A 65 62.29 -13.59 -35.81
CA ILE A 65 62.71 -15.00 -35.70
C ILE A 65 62.34 -15.77 -36.98
N GLN A 66 61.18 -15.52 -37.58
CA GLN A 66 60.78 -16.11 -38.87
C GLN A 66 61.72 -15.70 -40.03
N ILE A 67 62.17 -14.44 -40.07
CA ILE A 67 63.17 -13.98 -41.05
C ILE A 67 64.54 -14.63 -40.78
N GLU A 68 64.94 -14.77 -39.51
CA GLU A 68 66.17 -15.45 -39.12
C GLU A 68 66.16 -16.94 -39.48
N ARG A 69 65.01 -17.61 -39.30
CA ARG A 69 64.76 -19.00 -39.72
C ARG A 69 65.00 -19.19 -41.21
N ARG A 70 64.43 -18.31 -42.05
CA ARG A 70 64.62 -18.31 -43.52
C ARG A 70 66.09 -18.17 -43.91
N LEU A 71 66.79 -17.20 -43.32
CA LEU A 71 68.21 -16.96 -43.60
C LEU A 71 69.11 -18.09 -43.07
N SER A 72 68.76 -18.69 -41.92
CA SER A 72 69.44 -19.87 -41.38
C SER A 72 69.28 -21.09 -42.31
N ALA A 73 68.09 -21.30 -42.87
CA ALA A 73 67.85 -22.36 -43.84
C ALA A 73 68.66 -22.13 -45.13
N ALA A 74 68.67 -20.91 -45.67
CA ALA A 74 69.48 -20.54 -46.82
C ALA A 74 70.99 -20.72 -46.56
N TYR A 75 71.51 -20.21 -45.44
CA TYR A 75 72.91 -20.38 -45.04
C TYR A 75 73.31 -21.86 -44.91
N LEU A 76 72.46 -22.69 -44.29
CA LEU A 76 72.70 -24.13 -44.13
C LEU A 76 72.57 -24.93 -45.43
N GLY A 77 71.77 -24.46 -46.40
CA GLY A 77 71.75 -25.02 -47.75
C GLY A 77 72.97 -24.61 -48.59
N ALA A 78 73.41 -23.36 -48.50
CA ALA A 78 74.52 -22.82 -49.28
C ALA A 78 75.87 -23.43 -48.90
N SER A 79 76.71 -23.74 -49.88
CA SER A 79 78.04 -24.32 -49.67
C SER A 79 79.09 -23.26 -49.33
N HIS A 80 79.26 -22.96 -48.03
CA HIS A 80 80.28 -22.04 -47.50
C HIS A 80 80.25 -20.61 -48.08
N ASP A 81 79.04 -20.07 -48.24
CA ASP A 81 78.80 -18.69 -48.66
C ASP A 81 79.04 -17.70 -47.50
N THR A 82 79.93 -16.72 -47.73
CA THR A 82 80.27 -15.65 -46.77
C THR A 82 79.22 -14.55 -46.69
N ASP A 83 78.49 -14.31 -47.78
CA ASP A 83 77.55 -13.21 -47.88
C ASP A 83 76.24 -13.62 -47.20
N ALA A 84 75.80 -14.86 -47.41
CA ALA A 84 74.72 -15.47 -46.63
C ALA A 84 75.01 -15.50 -45.12
N ALA A 85 76.27 -15.73 -44.72
CA ALA A 85 76.69 -15.64 -43.32
C ALA A 85 76.60 -14.19 -42.79
N GLY A 86 77.02 -13.21 -43.60
CA GLY A 86 76.91 -11.78 -43.29
C GLY A 86 75.46 -11.32 -43.12
N GLU A 87 74.55 -11.74 -44.00
CA GLU A 87 73.11 -11.46 -43.90
C GLU A 87 72.48 -12.10 -42.65
N LEU A 88 72.80 -13.37 -42.35
CA LEU A 88 72.30 -14.06 -41.17
C LEU A 88 72.75 -13.38 -39.87
N LEU A 89 74.06 -13.06 -39.75
CA LEU A 89 74.59 -12.32 -38.60
C LEU A 89 73.98 -10.91 -38.49
N ALA A 90 73.65 -10.27 -39.61
CA ALA A 90 72.95 -8.98 -39.62
C ALA A 90 71.49 -9.11 -39.18
N GLN A 91 70.80 -10.20 -39.51
CA GLN A 91 69.45 -10.49 -39.05
C GLN A 91 69.40 -10.87 -37.58
N GLN A 92 70.33 -11.68 -37.08
CA GLN A 92 70.43 -12.03 -35.66
C GLN A 92 70.40 -10.78 -34.78
N ARG A 93 71.21 -9.77 -35.13
CA ARG A 93 71.22 -8.46 -34.45
C ARG A 93 69.93 -7.63 -34.57
N ARG A 94 68.99 -7.97 -35.47
CA ARG A 94 67.62 -7.42 -35.51
C ARG A 94 66.71 -8.20 -34.57
N THR A 95 66.77 -9.53 -34.65
CA THR A 95 66.04 -10.44 -33.76
C THR A 95 66.38 -10.17 -32.28
N ASP A 96 67.64 -9.97 -31.93
CA ASP A 96 68.09 -9.68 -30.56
C ASP A 96 67.41 -8.44 -29.98
N ARG A 97 67.26 -7.38 -30.78
CA ARG A 97 66.58 -6.16 -30.37
C ARG A 97 65.07 -6.36 -30.21
N ALA A 98 64.45 -7.16 -31.08
CA ALA A 98 63.02 -7.48 -30.98
C ALA A 98 62.72 -8.40 -29.78
N VAL A 99 63.54 -9.42 -29.55
CA VAL A 99 63.44 -10.33 -28.40
C VAL A 99 63.76 -9.62 -27.08
N SER A 100 64.72 -8.69 -27.06
CA SER A 100 64.92 -7.81 -25.89
C SER A 100 63.69 -6.95 -25.66
N ALA A 101 63.21 -6.20 -26.66
CA ALA A 101 62.02 -5.35 -26.50
C ALA A 101 60.77 -6.14 -26.05
N MET A 102 60.60 -7.36 -26.56
CA MET A 102 59.57 -8.30 -26.09
C MET A 102 59.79 -8.69 -24.62
N ARG A 103 61.01 -9.07 -24.21
CA ARG A 103 61.33 -9.42 -22.83
C ARG A 103 61.12 -8.23 -21.89
N ASP A 104 61.59 -7.05 -22.30
CA ASP A 104 61.47 -5.79 -21.56
C ASP A 104 59.99 -5.38 -21.38
N ALA A 105 59.15 -5.53 -22.42
CA ALA A 105 57.71 -5.30 -22.33
C ALA A 105 56.99 -6.33 -21.43
N ILE A 106 57.28 -7.63 -21.59
CA ILE A 106 56.64 -8.71 -20.83
C ILE A 106 57.03 -8.68 -19.34
N GLN A 107 58.25 -8.26 -19.01
CA GLN A 107 58.76 -8.21 -17.62
C GLN A 107 58.57 -6.85 -16.94
N GLY A 108 58.74 -5.75 -17.67
CA GLY A 108 58.58 -4.38 -17.16
C GLY A 108 57.15 -3.81 -17.27
N GLY A 109 56.29 -4.42 -18.09
CA GLY A 109 54.89 -4.02 -18.27
C GLY A 109 54.01 -4.32 -17.04
N ASP A 110 52.84 -3.69 -17.00
CA ASP A 110 51.88 -3.84 -15.91
C ASP A 110 51.10 -5.17 -15.98
N ARG A 111 51.80 -6.25 -15.59
CA ARG A 111 51.28 -7.62 -15.56
C ARG A 111 50.04 -7.82 -14.66
N SER A 112 49.65 -6.82 -13.87
CA SER A 112 48.40 -6.87 -13.07
C SER A 112 47.14 -6.83 -13.93
N ARG A 113 47.24 -6.26 -15.15
CA ARG A 113 46.15 -6.20 -16.15
C ARG A 113 45.82 -7.56 -16.76
N LEU A 114 46.75 -8.51 -16.69
CA LEU A 114 46.70 -9.80 -17.37
C LEU A 114 45.99 -10.87 -16.54
N THR A 115 45.21 -11.72 -17.20
CA THR A 115 44.65 -12.95 -16.63
C THR A 115 45.74 -14.01 -16.34
N GLY A 116 45.38 -15.10 -15.66
CA GLY A 116 46.31 -16.21 -15.39
C GLY A 116 46.89 -16.79 -16.68
N THR A 117 46.02 -17.21 -17.60
CA THR A 117 46.38 -17.80 -18.90
C THR A 117 47.22 -16.86 -19.78
N GLN A 118 46.95 -15.55 -19.73
CA GLN A 118 47.75 -14.54 -20.47
C GLN A 118 49.16 -14.36 -19.89
N ARG A 119 49.34 -14.47 -18.57
CA ARG A 119 50.67 -14.49 -17.96
C ARG A 119 51.41 -15.79 -18.30
N GLU A 120 50.72 -16.91 -18.20
CA GLU A 120 51.28 -18.23 -18.49
C GLU A 120 51.77 -18.35 -19.94
N SER A 121 50.97 -17.96 -20.94
CA SER A 121 51.37 -18.02 -22.36
C SER A 121 52.54 -17.09 -22.68
N LEU A 122 52.55 -15.86 -22.18
CA LEU A 122 53.71 -14.96 -22.30
C LEU A 122 54.95 -15.53 -21.62
N ASP A 123 54.80 -16.19 -20.47
CA ASP A 123 55.93 -16.81 -19.77
C ASP A 123 56.43 -18.08 -20.50
N VAL A 124 55.59 -18.78 -21.28
CA VAL A 124 56.04 -19.84 -22.21
C VAL A 124 56.81 -19.21 -23.38
N MET A 125 56.31 -18.13 -23.98
CA MET A 125 57.00 -17.43 -25.08
C MET A 125 58.39 -16.91 -24.65
N LEU A 126 58.52 -16.36 -23.44
CA LEU A 126 59.82 -16.02 -22.86
C LEU A 126 60.77 -17.23 -22.82
N ARG A 127 60.33 -18.34 -22.21
CA ARG A 127 61.13 -19.58 -22.10
C ARG A 127 61.50 -20.18 -23.45
N ALA A 128 60.62 -20.06 -24.46
CA ALA A 128 60.90 -20.49 -25.82
C ALA A 128 62.01 -19.63 -26.47
N SER A 129 61.96 -18.30 -26.27
CA SER A 129 62.97 -17.37 -26.80
C SER A 129 64.38 -17.59 -26.23
N ASP A 130 64.50 -18.13 -25.01
CA ASP A 130 65.79 -18.50 -24.41
C ASP A 130 66.49 -19.67 -25.15
N GLY A 131 65.75 -20.43 -25.98
CA GLY A 131 66.29 -21.50 -26.83
C GLY A 131 67.00 -21.01 -28.10
N LEU A 132 66.96 -19.71 -28.40
CA LEU A 132 67.42 -19.14 -29.67
C LEU A 132 68.95 -19.20 -29.83
N ASP A 133 69.72 -18.80 -28.81
CA ASP A 133 71.19 -18.81 -28.86
C ASP A 133 71.82 -20.21 -29.02
N PRO A 134 71.44 -21.25 -28.25
CA PRO A 134 71.98 -22.59 -28.48
C PRO A 134 71.54 -23.18 -29.84
N LEU A 135 70.44 -22.73 -30.44
CA LEU A 135 70.08 -23.06 -31.82
C LEU A 135 71.00 -22.35 -32.83
N ARG A 136 71.25 -21.05 -32.67
CA ARG A 136 72.18 -20.26 -33.49
C ARG A 136 73.58 -20.86 -33.52
N ASP A 137 74.09 -21.34 -32.38
CA ASP A 137 75.36 -22.06 -32.31
C ASP A 137 75.37 -23.32 -33.18
N ARG A 138 74.29 -24.11 -33.19
CA ARG A 138 74.16 -25.30 -34.05
C ARG A 138 74.06 -24.93 -35.53
N VAL A 139 73.36 -23.84 -35.86
CA VAL A 139 73.25 -23.29 -37.22
C VAL A 139 74.62 -22.81 -37.73
N LEU A 140 75.26 -21.88 -37.02
CA LEU A 140 76.53 -21.28 -37.43
C LEU A 140 77.67 -22.31 -37.50
N SER A 141 77.72 -23.26 -36.57
CA SER A 141 78.68 -24.39 -36.62
C SER A 141 78.26 -25.53 -37.57
N ARG A 142 77.16 -25.36 -38.31
CA ARG A 142 76.62 -26.29 -39.33
C ARG A 142 76.38 -27.73 -38.82
N LYS A 143 76.07 -27.87 -37.52
CA LYS A 143 75.76 -29.14 -36.85
C LYS A 143 74.29 -29.56 -37.01
N LEU A 144 73.53 -28.80 -37.80
CA LEU A 144 72.09 -28.97 -38.02
C LEU A 144 71.79 -28.92 -39.52
N THR A 145 70.86 -29.75 -39.99
CA THR A 145 70.37 -29.65 -41.38
C THR A 145 69.38 -28.50 -41.51
N TRP A 146 69.27 -27.92 -42.71
CA TRP A 146 68.41 -26.73 -42.91
C TRP A 146 66.92 -27.02 -42.62
N ASP A 147 66.44 -28.24 -42.87
CA ASP A 147 65.07 -28.66 -42.51
C ASP A 147 64.85 -28.69 -41.00
N ARG A 148 65.80 -29.25 -40.24
CA ARG A 148 65.72 -29.26 -38.78
C ARG A 148 65.86 -27.86 -38.19
N ALA A 149 66.66 -26.98 -38.80
CA ALA A 149 66.68 -25.58 -38.40
C ALA A 149 65.30 -24.93 -38.56
N VAL A 150 64.61 -25.16 -39.68
CA VAL A 150 63.22 -24.67 -39.87
C VAL A 150 62.27 -25.22 -38.80
N THR A 151 62.37 -26.51 -38.44
CA THR A 151 61.58 -27.10 -37.34
C THR A 151 61.93 -26.49 -35.97
N GLU A 152 63.21 -26.38 -35.62
CA GLU A 152 63.66 -25.92 -34.30
C GLU A 152 63.38 -24.41 -34.08
N TYR A 153 63.50 -23.57 -35.11
CA TYR A 153 62.99 -22.18 -35.03
C TYR A 153 61.45 -22.14 -34.98
N GLY A 154 60.76 -23.07 -35.64
CA GLY A 154 59.30 -23.19 -35.57
C GLY A 154 58.80 -23.40 -34.14
N ALA A 155 59.45 -24.28 -33.38
CA ALA A 155 59.13 -24.53 -31.98
C ALA A 155 59.40 -23.34 -31.03
N ILE A 156 60.26 -22.39 -31.44
CA ILE A 156 60.48 -21.12 -30.73
C ILE A 156 59.38 -20.10 -31.07
N VAL A 157 58.88 -20.12 -32.31
CA VAL A 157 57.85 -19.20 -32.82
C VAL A 157 56.44 -19.59 -32.36
N GLU A 158 56.14 -20.89 -32.28
CA GLU A 158 54.77 -21.41 -32.07
C GLU A 158 54.07 -20.90 -30.79
N PRO A 159 54.74 -20.80 -29.61
CA PRO A 159 54.14 -20.19 -28.42
C PRO A 159 53.79 -18.71 -28.56
N GLY A 160 54.35 -18.01 -29.55
CA GLY A 160 54.00 -16.63 -29.87
C GLY A 160 52.55 -16.51 -30.34
N PHE A 161 52.07 -17.46 -31.15
CA PHE A 161 50.67 -17.50 -31.59
C PHE A 161 49.72 -17.86 -30.46
N ASP A 162 50.12 -18.74 -29.54
CA ASP A 162 49.32 -19.06 -28.36
C ASP A 162 49.27 -17.87 -27.36
N ALA A 163 50.30 -17.02 -27.34
CA ALA A 163 50.29 -15.74 -26.62
C ALA A 163 49.41 -14.67 -27.32
N GLU A 164 49.54 -14.49 -28.65
CA GLU A 164 48.65 -13.62 -29.45
C GLU A 164 47.17 -14.02 -29.28
N SER A 165 46.90 -15.33 -29.32
CA SER A 165 45.61 -15.96 -29.02
C SER A 165 45.11 -15.59 -27.62
N ALA A 166 45.89 -15.88 -26.58
CA ALA A 166 45.50 -15.59 -25.19
C ALA A 166 45.28 -14.09 -24.93
N LEU A 167 46.05 -13.20 -25.58
CA LEU A 167 45.91 -11.75 -25.45
C LEU A 167 44.67 -11.20 -26.19
N THR A 168 44.22 -11.84 -27.27
CA THR A 168 43.04 -11.43 -28.05
C THR A 168 41.74 -12.14 -27.65
N ALA A 169 41.83 -13.28 -26.94
CA ALA A 169 40.69 -14.10 -26.55
C ALA A 169 39.66 -13.37 -25.66
N LEU A 170 38.45 -13.18 -26.21
CA LEU A 170 37.28 -12.72 -25.47
C LEU A 170 36.70 -13.86 -24.62
N GLN A 171 36.61 -13.64 -23.30
CA GLN A 171 36.18 -14.69 -22.36
C GLN A 171 34.66 -14.88 -22.33
N ALA A 172 34.23 -16.10 -22.68
CA ALA A 172 32.87 -16.65 -22.67
C ALA A 172 31.88 -16.12 -23.72
N GLY A 173 30.91 -16.98 -24.08
CA GLY A 173 29.83 -16.70 -25.03
C GLY A 173 29.97 -17.43 -26.39
N GLN A 174 28.97 -17.28 -27.26
CA GLN A 174 29.02 -17.84 -28.62
C GLN A 174 30.06 -17.13 -29.49
N LEU A 175 30.21 -15.81 -29.29
CA LEU A 175 31.27 -14.98 -29.87
C LEU A 175 32.69 -15.48 -29.60
N ALA A 176 32.93 -16.19 -28.49
CA ALA A 176 34.23 -16.78 -28.21
C ALA A 176 34.57 -17.91 -29.21
N ARG A 177 33.58 -18.68 -29.71
CA ARG A 177 33.81 -19.69 -30.76
C ARG A 177 34.10 -19.05 -32.12
N GLU A 178 33.35 -18.01 -32.50
CA GLU A 178 33.62 -17.25 -33.73
C GLU A 178 35.01 -16.60 -33.69
N SER A 179 35.42 -16.08 -32.53
CA SER A 179 36.75 -15.51 -32.31
C SER A 179 37.84 -16.59 -32.37
N GLN A 180 37.60 -17.79 -31.83
CA GLN A 180 38.56 -18.90 -31.90
C GLN A 180 38.91 -19.26 -33.34
N VAL A 181 37.92 -19.38 -34.24
CA VAL A 181 38.18 -19.71 -35.67
C VAL A 181 39.07 -18.66 -36.35
N VAL A 182 38.84 -17.37 -36.06
CA VAL A 182 39.68 -16.27 -36.56
C VAL A 182 41.10 -16.34 -35.98
N ILE A 183 41.24 -16.70 -34.70
CA ILE A 183 42.54 -16.85 -34.03
C ILE A 183 43.32 -18.05 -34.57
N GLU A 184 42.69 -19.22 -34.76
CA GLU A 184 43.37 -20.38 -35.33
C GLU A 184 43.86 -20.12 -36.77
N LEU A 185 43.11 -19.34 -37.57
CA LEU A 185 43.54 -18.94 -38.92
C LEU A 185 44.83 -18.07 -38.94
N VAL A 186 45.28 -17.53 -37.81
CA VAL A 186 46.63 -16.92 -37.70
C VAL A 186 47.73 -17.96 -37.98
N ARG A 187 47.50 -19.27 -37.70
CA ARG A 187 48.47 -20.33 -38.03
C ARG A 187 48.74 -20.47 -39.54
N VAL A 188 47.82 -20.02 -40.41
CA VAL A 188 48.03 -19.98 -41.88
C VAL A 188 49.19 -19.06 -42.26
N ARG A 189 49.43 -17.99 -41.48
CA ARG A 189 50.59 -17.08 -41.62
C ARG A 189 51.91 -17.81 -41.42
N GLU A 190 51.96 -18.75 -40.48
CA GLU A 190 53.14 -19.55 -40.15
C GLU A 190 53.42 -20.63 -41.19
N PHE A 191 52.40 -21.30 -41.74
CA PHE A 191 52.62 -22.29 -42.81
C PHE A 191 53.31 -21.67 -44.04
N VAL A 192 52.83 -20.53 -44.56
CA VAL A 192 53.49 -19.83 -45.69
C VAL A 192 54.90 -19.34 -45.33
N SER A 193 55.12 -18.89 -44.09
CA SER A 193 56.44 -18.49 -43.58
C SER A 193 57.41 -19.69 -43.45
N ARG A 194 56.88 -20.89 -43.21
CA ARG A 194 57.61 -22.15 -43.12
C ARG A 194 57.92 -22.72 -44.50
N GLU A 195 56.95 -22.70 -45.42
CA GLU A 195 57.14 -23.01 -46.85
C GLU A 195 58.28 -22.18 -47.46
N ASP A 196 58.26 -20.85 -47.27
CA ASP A 196 59.28 -19.97 -47.82
C ASP A 196 60.69 -20.25 -47.23
N ALA A 197 60.78 -20.57 -45.93
CA ALA A 197 62.04 -20.97 -45.32
C ALA A 197 62.55 -22.32 -45.85
N LEU A 198 61.67 -23.30 -46.08
CA LEU A 198 62.04 -24.59 -46.70
C LEU A 198 62.48 -24.39 -48.15
N VAL A 199 61.78 -23.57 -48.93
CA VAL A 199 62.12 -23.25 -50.33
C VAL A 199 63.43 -22.45 -50.41
N ALA A 200 63.73 -21.57 -49.44
CA ALA A 200 65.01 -20.88 -49.35
C ALA A 200 66.19 -21.84 -49.12
N GLY A 201 66.05 -22.79 -48.19
CA GLY A 201 67.04 -23.86 -47.97
C GLY A 201 67.21 -24.77 -49.19
N ALA A 202 66.11 -25.20 -49.79
CA ALA A 202 66.10 -26.04 -50.99
C ALA A 202 66.76 -25.36 -52.22
N ARG A 203 66.58 -24.05 -52.39
CA ARG A 203 67.26 -23.26 -53.43
C ARG A 203 68.76 -23.19 -53.19
N ALA A 204 69.17 -22.88 -51.97
CA ALA A 204 70.58 -22.75 -51.62
C ALA A 204 71.35 -24.08 -51.69
N ALA A 205 70.68 -25.20 -51.38
CA ALA A 205 71.20 -26.56 -51.58
C ALA A 205 71.09 -27.07 -53.03
N GLY A 206 70.26 -26.44 -53.87
CA GLY A 206 70.02 -26.80 -55.27
C GLY A 206 69.19 -28.07 -55.52
N THR A 207 69.08 -28.96 -54.52
CA THR A 207 68.29 -30.21 -54.50
C THR A 207 67.78 -30.49 -53.09
N LEU A 208 66.63 -31.16 -52.95
CA LEU A 208 66.17 -31.72 -51.68
C LEU A 208 66.51 -33.21 -51.58
N THR A 209 66.66 -33.70 -50.36
CA THR A 209 66.47 -35.14 -50.04
C THR A 209 64.98 -35.47 -49.93
N ASP A 210 64.61 -36.74 -50.05
CA ASP A 210 63.21 -37.19 -50.02
C ASP A 210 62.50 -36.71 -48.74
N ARG A 211 63.08 -36.93 -47.56
CA ARG A 211 62.59 -36.41 -46.26
C ARG A 211 62.29 -34.90 -46.29
N GLN A 212 63.14 -34.10 -46.93
CA GLN A 212 63.00 -32.64 -46.97
C GLN A 212 61.90 -32.22 -47.95
N TYR A 213 61.73 -32.98 -49.03
CA TYR A 213 60.62 -32.85 -49.97
C TYR A 213 59.29 -33.29 -49.34
N ASP A 214 59.28 -34.36 -48.55
CA ASP A 214 58.12 -34.78 -47.74
C ASP A 214 57.73 -33.68 -46.72
N THR A 215 58.72 -33.06 -46.08
CA THR A 215 58.50 -31.96 -45.12
C THR A 215 57.91 -30.71 -45.79
N LEU A 216 58.37 -30.37 -47.00
CA LEU A 216 57.79 -29.29 -47.81
C LEU A 216 56.36 -29.64 -48.25
N THR A 217 56.14 -30.86 -48.74
CA THR A 217 54.82 -31.35 -49.17
C THR A 217 53.82 -31.33 -48.01
N ALA A 218 54.21 -31.83 -46.85
CA ALA A 218 53.38 -31.80 -45.63
C ALA A 218 53.02 -30.37 -45.23
N THR A 219 53.98 -29.43 -45.25
CA THR A 219 53.70 -28.02 -44.88
C THR A 219 52.67 -27.36 -45.82
N ILE A 220 52.77 -27.63 -47.14
CA ILE A 220 51.85 -27.12 -48.16
C ILE A 220 50.44 -27.72 -47.98
N GLU A 221 50.35 -29.04 -47.78
CA GLU A 221 49.06 -29.72 -47.62
C GLU A 221 48.42 -29.45 -46.26
N ASP A 222 49.20 -29.31 -45.17
CA ASP A 222 48.73 -28.83 -43.87
C ASP A 222 48.02 -27.46 -44.03
N ARG A 223 48.65 -26.51 -44.75
CA ARG A 223 48.07 -25.20 -45.03
C ARG A 223 46.73 -25.30 -45.77
N ARG A 224 46.68 -26.12 -46.82
CA ARG A 224 45.49 -26.35 -47.67
C ARG A 224 44.34 -26.99 -46.87
N VAL A 225 44.64 -28.02 -46.08
CA VAL A 225 43.68 -28.68 -45.18
C VAL A 225 43.19 -27.73 -44.09
N PHE A 226 44.06 -26.90 -43.53
CA PHE A 226 43.70 -25.92 -42.50
C PHE A 226 42.73 -24.86 -43.04
N GLU A 227 43.02 -24.26 -44.21
CA GLU A 227 42.08 -23.34 -44.87
C GLU A 227 40.74 -24.01 -45.20
N HIS A 228 40.76 -25.21 -45.80
CA HIS A 228 39.54 -25.96 -46.13
C HIS A 228 38.70 -26.32 -44.89
N THR A 229 39.33 -26.50 -43.73
CA THR A 229 38.65 -26.84 -42.48
C THR A 229 38.07 -25.61 -41.77
N TYR A 230 38.85 -24.54 -41.61
CA TYR A 230 38.46 -23.40 -40.76
C TYR A 230 37.78 -22.25 -41.51
N VAL A 231 38.01 -22.07 -42.82
CA VAL A 231 37.33 -21.00 -43.58
C VAL A 231 35.80 -21.22 -43.67
N PRO A 232 35.25 -22.43 -43.90
CA PRO A 232 33.79 -22.64 -43.93
C PRO A 232 33.07 -22.22 -42.64
N ASP A 233 33.71 -22.45 -41.49
CA ASP A 233 33.21 -22.17 -40.14
C ASP A 233 33.29 -20.68 -39.73
N LEU A 234 33.93 -19.83 -40.55
CA LEU A 234 33.91 -18.38 -40.32
C LEU A 234 32.49 -17.80 -40.46
N PRO A 235 32.15 -16.78 -39.65
CA PRO A 235 31.01 -15.89 -39.91
C PRO A 235 31.05 -15.31 -41.32
N ALA A 236 29.86 -15.12 -41.93
CA ALA A 236 29.73 -14.93 -43.37
C ALA A 236 30.48 -13.72 -43.97
N ASP A 237 30.69 -12.66 -43.18
CA ASP A 237 31.47 -11.48 -43.60
C ASP A 237 32.99 -11.78 -43.62
N SER A 238 33.53 -12.33 -42.54
CA SER A 238 34.92 -12.80 -42.46
C SER A 238 35.17 -13.89 -43.51
N ARG A 239 34.25 -14.83 -43.69
CA ARG A 239 34.36 -15.88 -44.71
C ARG A 239 34.43 -15.31 -46.12
N ALA A 240 33.60 -14.33 -46.45
CA ALA A 240 33.62 -13.66 -47.74
C ALA A 240 34.97 -12.96 -48.03
N LEU A 241 35.69 -12.48 -47.01
CA LEU A 241 37.05 -11.93 -47.17
C LEU A 241 38.06 -13.01 -47.59
N PHE A 242 38.04 -14.18 -46.94
CA PHE A 242 38.90 -15.32 -47.29
C PHE A 242 38.52 -15.92 -48.66
N GLU A 243 37.23 -16.19 -48.92
CA GLU A 243 36.73 -16.66 -50.21
C GLU A 243 37.06 -15.69 -51.37
N SER A 244 37.10 -14.37 -51.10
CA SER A 244 37.50 -13.35 -52.07
C SER A 244 39.02 -13.40 -52.34
N PHE A 245 39.84 -13.55 -51.30
CA PHE A 245 41.28 -13.69 -51.43
C PHE A 245 41.68 -14.97 -52.17
N GLN A 246 41.06 -16.12 -51.86
CA GLN A 246 41.35 -17.41 -52.50
C GLN A 246 41.04 -17.41 -54.01
N ARG A 247 40.04 -16.64 -54.46
CA ARG A 247 39.76 -16.41 -55.90
C ARG A 247 40.69 -15.36 -56.54
N GLY A 248 41.43 -14.61 -55.73
CA GLY A 248 42.33 -13.54 -56.17
C GLY A 248 43.59 -14.05 -56.87
N GLU A 249 44.25 -13.13 -57.59
CA GLU A 249 45.51 -13.40 -58.30
C GLU A 249 46.63 -13.84 -57.35
N LEU A 250 46.80 -13.17 -56.20
CA LEU A 250 47.88 -13.44 -55.25
C LEU A 250 47.83 -14.86 -54.66
N HIS A 251 46.64 -15.36 -54.30
CA HIS A 251 46.50 -16.73 -53.81
C HIS A 251 46.73 -17.75 -54.93
N ARG A 252 46.25 -17.46 -56.16
CA ARG A 252 46.54 -18.29 -57.34
C ARG A 252 48.04 -18.39 -57.61
N SER A 253 48.78 -17.28 -57.58
CA SER A 253 50.23 -17.28 -57.78
C SER A 253 50.99 -18.08 -56.71
N LEU A 254 50.49 -18.10 -55.46
CA LEU A 254 51.03 -18.94 -54.39
C LEU A 254 50.81 -20.43 -54.72
N VAL A 255 49.57 -20.83 -54.98
CA VAL A 255 49.19 -22.23 -55.30
C VAL A 255 49.85 -22.74 -56.58
N GLU A 256 49.96 -21.91 -57.63
CA GLU A 256 50.69 -22.26 -58.86
C GLU A 256 52.19 -22.49 -58.61
N GLY A 257 52.78 -21.74 -57.67
CA GLY A 257 54.16 -21.92 -57.21
C GLY A 257 54.34 -23.20 -56.39
N GLU A 258 53.43 -23.50 -55.46
CA GLU A 258 53.37 -24.77 -54.72
C GLU A 258 53.26 -25.96 -55.67
N ASP A 259 52.30 -25.93 -56.59
CA ASP A 259 52.10 -27.00 -57.57
C ASP A 259 53.30 -27.16 -58.52
N ALA A 260 54.06 -26.09 -58.79
CA ALA A 260 55.32 -26.17 -59.52
C ALA A 260 56.43 -26.85 -58.69
N LEU A 261 56.54 -26.56 -57.39
CA LEU A 261 57.45 -27.25 -56.47
C LEU A 261 57.12 -28.75 -56.38
N LEU A 262 55.85 -29.09 -56.19
CA LEU A 262 55.37 -30.47 -56.09
C LEU A 262 55.57 -31.25 -57.40
N ARG A 263 55.21 -30.67 -58.56
CA ARG A 263 55.42 -31.35 -59.86
C ARG A 263 56.90 -31.49 -60.25
N ALA A 264 57.80 -30.73 -59.64
CA ALA A 264 59.23 -30.79 -59.93
C ALA A 264 59.97 -31.92 -59.20
N GLY A 265 59.47 -32.36 -58.03
CA GLY A 265 60.07 -33.41 -57.20
C GLY A 265 61.40 -33.01 -56.53
N PRO A 266 61.96 -33.85 -55.63
CA PRO A 266 63.12 -33.51 -54.80
C PRO A 266 64.35 -33.03 -55.60
N ALA A 267 64.59 -33.64 -56.77
CA ALA A 267 65.73 -33.33 -57.63
C ALA A 267 65.63 -31.98 -58.40
N ARG A 268 64.45 -31.33 -58.45
CA ARG A 268 64.28 -30.05 -59.18
C ARG A 268 63.47 -28.97 -58.45
N ALA A 269 62.78 -29.26 -57.34
CA ALA A 269 61.95 -28.27 -56.65
C ALA A 269 62.76 -27.03 -56.21
N GLY A 270 64.02 -27.20 -55.78
CA GLY A 270 64.95 -26.08 -55.53
C GLY A 270 65.23 -25.15 -56.73
N LYS A 271 64.74 -25.48 -57.93
CA LYS A 271 64.85 -24.68 -59.18
C LYS A 271 63.50 -24.47 -59.88
N ALA A 272 62.38 -24.93 -59.29
CA ALA A 272 61.08 -24.98 -59.98
C ALA A 272 60.36 -23.63 -60.09
N VAL A 273 60.68 -22.68 -59.21
CA VAL A 273 60.09 -21.34 -59.19
C VAL A 273 61.22 -20.30 -59.08
N ALA A 274 61.07 -19.16 -59.76
CA ALA A 274 62.02 -18.04 -59.70
C ALA A 274 62.12 -17.45 -58.28
N ALA A 275 63.33 -16.99 -57.90
CA ALA A 275 63.66 -16.63 -56.53
C ALA A 275 62.96 -15.34 -56.06
N ASP A 276 62.99 -14.27 -56.86
CA ASP A 276 62.26 -13.03 -56.61
C ASP A 276 60.74 -13.25 -56.63
N THR A 277 60.24 -14.06 -57.57
CA THR A 277 58.82 -14.16 -57.86
C THR A 277 58.10 -14.97 -56.78
N TRP A 278 58.72 -16.06 -56.31
CA TRP A 278 58.26 -16.76 -55.11
C TRP A 278 58.31 -15.85 -53.89
N ARG A 279 59.46 -15.21 -53.62
CA ARG A 279 59.63 -14.33 -52.45
C ARG A 279 58.60 -13.21 -52.42
N THR A 280 58.40 -12.50 -53.52
CA THR A 280 57.42 -11.41 -53.60
C THR A 280 55.98 -11.90 -53.54
N THR A 281 55.72 -13.16 -53.88
CA THR A 281 54.42 -13.82 -53.66
C THR A 281 54.23 -14.18 -52.19
N THR A 282 55.19 -14.84 -51.54
CA THR A 282 55.11 -15.25 -50.12
C THR A 282 55.13 -14.06 -49.18
N ASP A 283 56.06 -13.10 -49.35
CA ASP A 283 56.14 -11.87 -48.55
C ASP A 283 54.80 -11.07 -48.66
N ARG A 284 54.13 -11.07 -49.83
CA ARG A 284 52.78 -10.46 -50.01
C ARG A 284 51.65 -11.31 -49.44
N ALA A 285 51.69 -12.63 -49.57
CA ALA A 285 50.65 -13.53 -49.07
C ALA A 285 50.61 -13.53 -47.53
N VAL A 286 51.77 -13.61 -46.87
CA VAL A 286 51.91 -13.47 -45.40
C VAL A 286 51.28 -12.16 -44.92
N LYS A 287 51.58 -11.03 -45.58
CA LYS A 287 50.95 -9.74 -45.27
C LYS A 287 49.43 -9.77 -45.50
N ARG A 288 48.94 -10.39 -46.58
CA ARG A 288 47.51 -10.42 -46.87
C ARG A 288 46.73 -11.31 -45.89
N TYR A 289 47.28 -12.46 -45.47
CA TYR A 289 46.69 -13.27 -44.39
C TYR A 289 46.59 -12.48 -43.08
N MET A 290 47.64 -11.73 -42.72
CA MET A 290 47.60 -10.82 -41.55
C MET A 290 46.44 -9.81 -41.66
N GLU A 291 46.32 -9.10 -42.79
CA GLU A 291 45.21 -8.16 -43.05
C GLU A 291 43.82 -8.84 -42.94
N LEU A 292 43.67 -10.07 -43.45
CA LEU A 292 42.42 -10.84 -43.38
C LEU A 292 42.06 -11.24 -41.94
N CYS A 293 43.04 -11.67 -41.14
CA CYS A 293 42.83 -12.00 -39.73
C CYS A 293 42.48 -10.75 -38.90
N THR A 294 43.16 -9.61 -39.13
CA THR A 294 42.82 -8.34 -38.47
C THR A 294 41.39 -7.91 -38.79
N GLN A 295 41.00 -7.87 -40.07
CA GLN A 295 39.63 -7.52 -40.47
C GLN A 295 38.59 -8.50 -39.92
N SER A 296 38.93 -9.79 -39.82
CA SER A 296 38.04 -10.80 -39.25
C SER A 296 37.87 -10.67 -37.73
N ALA A 297 38.91 -10.20 -37.03
CA ALA A 297 38.83 -9.87 -35.60
C ALA A 297 38.02 -8.58 -35.37
N GLU A 298 38.18 -7.57 -36.23
CA GLU A 298 37.35 -6.35 -36.23
C GLU A 298 35.87 -6.66 -36.45
N ASN A 299 35.54 -7.56 -37.40
CA ASN A 299 34.18 -8.04 -37.64
C ASN A 299 33.57 -8.75 -36.42
N SER A 300 34.33 -9.67 -35.78
CA SER A 300 33.89 -10.34 -34.55
C SER A 300 33.74 -9.36 -33.38
N ALA A 301 34.60 -8.35 -33.27
CA ALA A 301 34.46 -7.28 -32.29
C ALA A 301 33.25 -6.37 -32.58
N ALA A 302 32.88 -6.16 -33.85
CA ALA A 302 31.66 -5.45 -34.25
C ALA A 302 30.40 -6.23 -33.84
N ARG A 303 30.30 -7.51 -34.21
CA ARG A 303 29.23 -8.40 -33.71
C ARG A 303 29.15 -8.42 -32.19
N GLY A 304 30.30 -8.42 -31.51
CA GLY A 304 30.37 -8.35 -30.04
C GLY A 304 29.74 -7.09 -29.46
N ARG A 305 30.03 -5.93 -30.05
CA ARG A 305 29.40 -4.65 -29.68
C ARG A 305 27.90 -4.64 -29.97
N ASP A 306 27.49 -5.11 -31.15
CA ASP A 306 26.07 -5.10 -31.55
C ASP A 306 25.22 -6.04 -30.69
N PHE A 307 25.75 -7.23 -30.36
CA PHE A 307 25.14 -8.14 -29.39
C PHE A 307 25.04 -7.49 -28.00
N ALA A 308 26.13 -6.89 -27.51
CA ALA A 308 26.14 -6.21 -26.21
C ALA A 308 25.15 -5.03 -26.17
N TYR A 309 25.04 -4.22 -27.23
CA TYR A 309 24.05 -3.15 -27.32
C TYR A 309 22.61 -3.70 -27.42
N GLY A 310 22.40 -4.81 -28.11
CA GLY A 310 21.10 -5.51 -28.15
C GLY A 310 20.63 -5.98 -26.77
N GLU A 311 21.52 -6.60 -26.00
CA GLU A 311 21.17 -7.10 -24.65
C GLU A 311 21.14 -5.98 -23.59
N LEU A 312 22.01 -4.97 -23.71
CA LEU A 312 21.94 -3.73 -22.91
C LEU A 312 20.62 -3.00 -23.14
N THR A 313 20.17 -2.82 -24.38
CA THR A 313 18.89 -2.15 -24.67
C THR A 313 17.69 -2.96 -24.17
N LYS A 314 17.67 -4.29 -24.36
CA LYS A 314 16.65 -5.16 -23.72
C LYS A 314 16.65 -5.02 -22.19
N ALA A 315 17.81 -5.08 -21.54
CA ALA A 315 17.95 -4.95 -20.09
C ALA A 315 17.54 -3.56 -19.59
N ALA A 316 17.87 -2.50 -20.32
CA ALA A 316 17.48 -1.12 -20.02
C ALA A 316 15.96 -0.93 -20.17
N VAL A 317 15.34 -1.47 -21.23
CA VAL A 317 13.88 -1.43 -21.44
C VAL A 317 13.15 -2.25 -20.36
N ALA A 318 13.61 -3.48 -20.07
CA ALA A 318 13.02 -4.31 -19.01
C ALA A 318 13.17 -3.65 -17.62
N GLY A 319 14.33 -3.06 -17.33
CA GLY A 319 14.59 -2.29 -16.12
C GLY A 319 13.71 -1.04 -16.01
N PHE A 320 13.53 -0.29 -17.10
CA PHE A 320 12.64 0.87 -17.16
C PHE A 320 11.18 0.47 -16.96
N VAL A 321 10.69 -0.58 -17.63
CA VAL A 321 9.33 -1.10 -17.47
C VAL A 321 9.09 -1.59 -16.04
N GLY A 322 10.05 -2.30 -15.43
CA GLY A 322 9.98 -2.73 -14.03
C GLY A 322 9.96 -1.55 -13.04
N LEU A 323 10.81 -0.55 -13.26
CA LEU A 323 10.85 0.68 -12.46
C LEU A 323 9.55 1.48 -12.60
N ALA A 324 9.02 1.61 -13.81
CA ALA A 324 7.76 2.28 -14.09
C ALA A 324 6.56 1.55 -13.44
N ALA A 325 6.50 0.21 -13.53
CA ALA A 325 5.48 -0.60 -12.88
C ALA A 325 5.49 -0.45 -11.35
N VAL A 326 6.66 -0.40 -10.72
CA VAL A 326 6.78 -0.18 -9.28
C VAL A 326 6.55 1.27 -8.87
N GLY A 327 6.93 2.26 -9.70
CA GLY A 327 6.54 3.66 -9.52
C GLY A 327 5.01 3.85 -9.57
N LEU A 328 4.35 3.17 -10.51
CA LEU A 328 2.89 3.15 -10.65
C LEU A 328 2.21 2.45 -9.46
N SER A 329 2.74 1.30 -9.01
CA SER A 329 2.27 0.57 -7.83
C SER A 329 2.40 1.39 -6.54
N LEU A 330 3.54 2.06 -6.36
CA LEU A 330 3.76 3.02 -5.26
C LEU A 330 2.78 4.19 -5.34
N TRP A 331 2.52 4.74 -6.53
CA TRP A 331 1.56 5.82 -6.75
C TRP A 331 0.13 5.39 -6.39
N PHE A 332 -0.33 4.23 -6.86
CA PHE A 332 -1.63 3.67 -6.50
C PHE A 332 -1.75 3.40 -4.99
N SER A 333 -0.73 2.77 -4.38
CA SER A 333 -0.69 2.50 -2.94
C SER A 333 -0.78 3.78 -2.12
N VAL A 334 0.02 4.80 -2.44
CA VAL A 334 0.02 6.11 -1.76
C VAL A 334 -1.27 6.90 -2.03
N ARG A 335 -1.88 6.78 -3.21
CA ARG A 335 -3.18 7.39 -3.54
C ARG A 335 -4.31 6.75 -2.74
N GLY A 336 -4.37 5.42 -2.69
CA GLY A 336 -5.34 4.66 -1.88
C GLY A 336 -5.21 4.96 -0.39
N ALA A 337 -3.97 4.93 0.13
CA ALA A 337 -3.65 5.30 1.52
C ALA A 337 -4.17 6.70 1.90
N ARG A 338 -4.01 7.68 1.00
CA ARG A 338 -4.51 9.05 1.22
C ARG A 338 -6.04 9.15 1.13
N ARG A 339 -6.71 8.37 0.26
CA ARG A 339 -8.18 8.31 0.20
C ARG A 339 -8.76 7.73 1.49
N ILE A 340 -8.23 6.59 1.94
CA ILE A 340 -8.67 5.91 3.17
C ILE A 340 -8.39 6.78 4.40
N SER A 341 -7.19 7.35 4.52
CA SER A 341 -6.84 8.21 5.67
C SER A 341 -7.79 9.40 5.78
N ARG A 342 -8.12 10.06 4.67
CA ARG A 342 -9.07 11.19 4.65
C ARG A 342 -10.50 10.78 5.02
N ARG A 343 -11.02 9.66 4.49
CA ARG A 343 -12.36 9.14 4.88
C ARG A 343 -12.42 8.87 6.39
N LEU A 344 -11.36 8.29 6.97
CA LEU A 344 -11.26 8.04 8.41
C LEU A 344 -11.05 9.31 9.25
N GLU A 345 -10.32 10.31 8.74
CA GLU A 345 -10.17 11.62 9.38
C GLU A 345 -11.53 12.34 9.42
N THR A 346 -12.27 12.40 8.31
CA THR A 346 -13.62 12.97 8.26
C THR A 346 -14.59 12.26 9.22
N LEU A 347 -14.68 10.93 9.16
CA LEU A 347 -15.57 10.15 10.04
C LEU A 347 -15.25 10.32 11.53
N ARG A 348 -13.96 10.51 11.89
CA ARG A 348 -13.55 10.84 13.27
C ARG A 348 -14.00 12.25 13.65
N ASP A 349 -13.77 13.23 12.79
CA ASP A 349 -14.01 14.63 13.09
C ASP A 349 -15.52 14.93 13.17
N ASP A 350 -16.34 14.27 12.34
CA ASP A 350 -17.81 14.27 12.44
C ASP A 350 -18.29 13.64 13.76
N ALA A 351 -17.67 12.53 14.19
CA ALA A 351 -18.02 11.85 15.44
C ALA A 351 -17.65 12.66 16.69
N ASP A 352 -16.51 13.36 16.69
CA ASP A 352 -16.11 14.26 17.77
C ASP A 352 -17.00 15.52 17.81
N LEU A 353 -17.33 16.10 16.66
CA LEU A 353 -18.31 17.20 16.58
C LEU A 353 -19.67 16.81 17.19
N LEU A 354 -20.15 15.59 16.89
CA LEU A 354 -21.40 15.06 17.42
C LEU A 354 -21.34 14.88 18.95
N ALA A 355 -20.31 14.20 19.44
CA ALA A 355 -20.15 13.87 20.86
C ALA A 355 -19.88 15.09 21.75
N THR A 356 -19.02 16.00 21.27
CA THR A 356 -18.49 17.12 22.05
C THR A 356 -19.35 18.40 21.94
N ARG A 357 -20.26 18.51 20.96
CA ARG A 357 -21.15 19.68 20.80
C ARG A 357 -22.63 19.38 20.59
N GLN A 358 -22.98 18.57 19.59
CA GLN A 358 -24.39 18.47 19.16
C GLN A 358 -25.26 17.72 20.18
N LEU A 359 -24.83 16.57 20.67
CA LEU A 359 -25.57 15.79 21.68
C LEU A 359 -25.86 16.59 22.97
N PRO A 360 -24.89 17.29 23.58
CA PRO A 360 -25.15 18.20 24.70
C PRO A 360 -26.20 19.28 24.42
N ASP A 361 -26.20 19.90 23.23
CA ASP A 361 -27.12 20.99 22.93
C ASP A 361 -28.56 20.52 22.67
N VAL A 362 -28.73 19.37 22.00
CA VAL A 362 -30.03 18.70 21.83
C VAL A 362 -30.63 18.34 23.19
N MET A 363 -29.82 17.78 24.11
CA MET A 363 -30.26 17.48 25.47
C MET A 363 -30.64 18.74 26.26
N ARG A 364 -29.88 19.84 26.10
CA ARG A 364 -30.17 21.15 26.71
C ARG A 364 -31.51 21.72 26.23
N ARG A 365 -31.82 21.65 24.93
CA ARG A 365 -33.08 22.11 24.33
C ARG A 365 -34.27 21.26 24.77
N LEU A 366 -34.12 19.93 24.77
CA LEU A 366 -35.15 19.01 25.30
C LEU A 366 -35.44 19.24 26.79
N SER A 367 -34.44 19.63 27.59
CA SER A 367 -34.64 19.98 29.01
C SER A 367 -35.32 21.34 29.22
N ALA A 368 -35.15 22.30 28.27
CA ALA A 368 -35.83 23.59 28.28
C ALA A 368 -37.31 23.49 27.85
N GLY A 369 -37.72 22.36 27.28
CA GLY A 369 -39.08 22.12 26.80
C GLY A 369 -39.31 22.49 25.33
N ASP A 370 -38.25 22.82 24.59
CA ASP A 370 -38.29 22.99 23.14
C ASP A 370 -38.78 21.70 22.47
N ASP A 371 -39.55 21.84 21.38
CA ASP A 371 -39.87 20.68 20.53
C ASP A 371 -38.73 20.49 19.51
N VAL A 372 -38.14 19.29 19.51
CA VAL A 372 -36.93 18.98 18.76
C VAL A 372 -37.20 17.77 17.86
N ASP A 373 -37.17 17.98 16.54
CA ASP A 373 -37.29 16.91 15.55
C ASP A 373 -35.96 16.12 15.48
N ALA A 374 -36.05 14.83 15.85
CA ALA A 374 -34.92 13.91 15.82
C ALA A 374 -34.32 13.70 14.42
N VAL A 375 -35.11 13.90 13.35
CA VAL A 375 -34.66 13.78 11.96
C VAL A 375 -33.93 15.06 11.51
N ALA A 376 -34.42 16.24 11.92
CA ALA A 376 -33.82 17.53 11.59
C ALA A 376 -32.46 17.77 12.26
N GLU A 377 -32.26 17.30 13.50
CA GLU A 377 -30.96 17.35 14.19
C GLU A 377 -30.00 16.22 13.76
N ALA A 378 -30.49 15.22 13.02
CA ALA A 378 -29.71 14.09 12.52
C ALA A 378 -29.68 13.98 10.97
N PRO A 379 -29.36 15.07 10.22
CA PRO A 379 -29.30 15.00 8.76
C PRO A 379 -28.24 13.97 8.34
N PRO A 380 -28.57 13.02 7.43
CA PRO A 380 -27.72 11.88 7.16
C PRO A 380 -26.36 12.32 6.63
N LEU A 381 -25.28 11.71 7.16
CA LEU A 381 -23.94 11.87 6.58
C LEU A 381 -24.01 11.47 5.10
N ALA A 382 -23.61 12.39 4.23
CA ALA A 382 -23.87 12.28 2.80
C ALA A 382 -23.11 11.09 2.19
N ALA A 383 -23.83 9.98 1.97
CA ALA A 383 -23.36 8.90 1.15
C ALA A 383 -23.34 9.37 -0.31
N GLU A 384 -22.15 9.67 -0.84
CA GLU A 384 -21.96 9.84 -2.29
C GLU A 384 -22.47 8.59 -3.00
N GLU A 385 -23.22 8.76 -4.09
CA GLU A 385 -23.91 7.67 -4.79
C GLU A 385 -22.92 6.78 -5.59
N GLY A 386 -22.17 5.92 -4.90
CA GLY A 386 -21.25 4.98 -5.53
C GLY A 386 -20.67 3.94 -4.57
N ASP A 387 -20.93 2.67 -4.87
CA ASP A 387 -20.38 1.41 -4.29
C ASP A 387 -19.94 1.46 -2.82
N ALA A 388 -20.80 0.94 -1.95
CA ALA A 388 -20.66 1.04 -0.50
C ALA A 388 -19.48 0.20 0.05
N ASP A 389 -18.40 0.88 0.46
CA ASP A 389 -17.28 0.26 1.19
C ASP A 389 -17.59 0.05 2.69
N GLU A 390 -16.68 -0.61 3.41
CA GLU A 390 -16.84 -0.88 4.84
C GLU A 390 -16.84 0.39 5.71
N ILE A 391 -16.22 1.48 5.25
CA ILE A 391 -16.21 2.77 5.95
C ILE A 391 -17.59 3.44 5.79
N ASP A 392 -18.15 3.39 4.58
CA ASP A 392 -19.51 3.87 4.29
C ASP A 392 -20.56 3.03 5.06
N GLN A 393 -20.31 1.74 5.29
CA GLN A 393 -21.14 0.91 6.19
C GLN A 393 -21.04 1.34 7.67
N VAL A 394 -19.85 1.65 8.17
CA VAL A 394 -19.67 2.17 9.54
C VAL A 394 -20.35 3.54 9.69
N GLY A 395 -20.20 4.44 8.71
CA GLY A 395 -20.89 5.74 8.69
C GLY A 395 -22.41 5.63 8.75
N ARG A 396 -23.01 4.72 7.96
CA ARG A 396 -24.45 4.40 8.06
C ARG A 396 -24.84 3.86 9.43
N SER A 397 -24.04 2.96 10.00
CA SER A 397 -24.30 2.33 11.30
C SER A 397 -24.24 3.35 12.45
N PHE A 398 -23.28 4.27 12.39
CA PHE A 398 -23.15 5.39 13.32
C PHE A 398 -24.32 6.38 13.20
N ASN A 399 -24.77 6.67 11.98
CA ASN A 399 -25.96 7.51 11.75
C ASN A 399 -27.24 6.87 12.33
N SER A 400 -27.45 5.57 12.13
CA SER A 400 -28.60 4.86 12.71
C SER A 400 -28.56 4.86 14.24
N ALA A 401 -27.37 4.70 14.84
CA ALA A 401 -27.20 4.80 16.29
C ALA A 401 -27.48 6.23 16.82
N ARG A 402 -27.05 7.27 16.09
CA ARG A 402 -27.38 8.68 16.39
C ARG A 402 -28.89 8.91 16.38
N LEU A 403 -29.58 8.50 15.32
CA LEU A 403 -31.02 8.71 15.18
C LEU A 403 -31.79 8.05 16.32
N ALA A 404 -31.49 6.77 16.60
CA ALA A 404 -32.13 6.03 17.70
C ALA A 404 -31.86 6.65 19.09
N ALA A 405 -30.68 7.21 19.31
CA ALA A 405 -30.36 7.89 20.58
C ALA A 405 -31.15 9.21 20.76
N VAL A 406 -31.30 10.01 19.69
CA VAL A 406 -32.08 11.26 19.74
C VAL A 406 -33.59 10.95 19.83
N GLU A 407 -34.09 9.97 19.05
CA GLU A 407 -35.48 9.52 19.09
C GLU A 407 -35.87 9.00 20.48
N ALA A 408 -34.99 8.24 21.16
CA ALA A 408 -35.20 7.80 22.54
C ALA A 408 -35.29 8.99 23.52
N ALA A 409 -34.43 10.01 23.38
CA ALA A 409 -34.45 11.21 24.22
C ALA A 409 -35.74 12.04 24.02
N VAL A 410 -36.15 12.26 22.76
CA VAL A 410 -37.41 12.94 22.39
C VAL A 410 -38.62 12.18 22.93
N THR A 411 -38.62 10.85 22.82
CA THR A 411 -39.68 9.97 23.34
C THR A 411 -39.77 10.08 24.87
N GLN A 412 -38.64 10.00 25.58
CA GLN A 412 -38.60 10.10 27.04
C GLN A 412 -39.06 11.47 27.54
N ALA A 413 -38.66 12.56 26.89
CA ALA A 413 -39.13 13.91 27.20
C ALA A 413 -40.65 14.04 26.97
N THR A 414 -41.18 13.43 25.91
CA THR A 414 -42.61 13.47 25.57
C THR A 414 -43.46 12.63 26.52
N LEU A 415 -42.98 11.46 26.95
CA LEU A 415 -43.62 10.65 28.00
C LEU A 415 -43.68 11.42 29.34
N ARG A 416 -42.60 12.13 29.72
CA ARG A 416 -42.58 12.96 30.94
C ARG A 416 -43.59 14.13 30.84
N ARG A 417 -43.68 14.80 29.70
CA ARG A 417 -44.71 15.83 29.41
C ARG A 417 -46.15 15.24 29.54
N GLY A 418 -46.38 14.06 28.97
CA GLY A 418 -47.68 13.37 29.03
C GLY A 418 -48.14 13.00 30.44
N LEU A 419 -47.24 12.49 31.29
CA LEU A 419 -47.55 12.13 32.68
C LEU A 419 -48.07 13.34 33.49
N PHE A 420 -47.39 14.49 33.41
CA PHE A 420 -47.82 15.71 34.11
C PHE A 420 -49.16 16.24 33.61
N ALA A 421 -49.45 16.12 32.31
CA ALA A 421 -50.76 16.51 31.75
C ALA A 421 -51.91 15.63 32.29
N VAL A 422 -51.68 14.32 32.48
CA VAL A 422 -52.67 13.41 33.10
C VAL A 422 -52.89 13.74 34.57
N LEU A 423 -51.82 14.00 35.34
CA LEU A 423 -51.92 14.40 36.75
C LEU A 423 -52.74 15.69 36.93
N LEU A 424 -52.52 16.70 36.09
CA LEU A 424 -53.30 17.95 36.09
C LEU A 424 -54.79 17.70 35.76
N ASN A 425 -55.10 16.78 34.86
CA ASN A 425 -56.48 16.43 34.52
C ASN A 425 -57.20 15.79 35.71
N ILE A 426 -56.56 14.83 36.39
CA ILE A 426 -57.06 14.19 37.60
C ILE A 426 -57.28 15.24 38.71
N ALA A 427 -56.31 16.11 38.94
CA ALA A 427 -56.37 17.14 39.97
C ALA A 427 -57.56 18.09 39.77
N ARG A 428 -57.77 18.62 38.55
CA ARG A 428 -58.93 19.46 38.21
C ARG A 428 -60.25 18.73 38.36
N ARG A 429 -60.31 17.44 37.99
CA ARG A 429 -61.52 16.61 38.11
C ARG A 429 -61.89 16.36 39.58
N ASN A 430 -60.89 16.13 40.43
CA ASN A 430 -61.09 16.01 41.88
C ASN A 430 -61.58 17.32 42.49
N GLN A 431 -60.94 18.45 42.18
CA GLN A 431 -61.37 19.79 42.63
C GLN A 431 -62.83 20.08 42.26
N ALA A 432 -63.25 19.72 41.04
CA ALA A 432 -64.62 19.90 40.55
C ALA A 432 -65.67 18.94 41.16
N LEU A 433 -65.25 17.83 41.76
CA LEU A 433 -66.10 16.93 42.56
C LEU A 433 -66.22 17.45 43.99
N VAL A 434 -65.08 17.75 44.62
CA VAL A 434 -64.99 18.28 45.99
C VAL A 434 -65.78 19.57 46.15
N HIS A 435 -65.72 20.50 45.20
CA HIS A 435 -66.51 21.73 45.25
C HIS A 435 -68.04 21.48 45.25
N ARG A 436 -68.52 20.38 44.66
CA ARG A 436 -69.94 19.97 44.73
C ARG A 436 -70.27 19.34 46.08
N GLN A 437 -69.33 18.61 46.68
CA GLN A 437 -69.47 18.04 48.02
C GLN A 437 -69.57 19.15 49.07
N LEU A 438 -68.64 20.11 49.09
CA LEU A 438 -68.70 21.29 49.98
C LEU A 438 -70.07 21.97 49.94
N LYS A 439 -70.58 22.27 48.74
CA LYS A 439 -71.89 22.91 48.58
C LYS A 439 -73.07 22.07 49.11
N LEU A 440 -72.92 20.74 49.14
CA LEU A 440 -73.95 19.83 49.65
C LEU A 440 -73.87 19.71 51.17
N VAL A 441 -72.66 19.70 51.76
CA VAL A 441 -72.42 19.79 53.21
C VAL A 441 -72.95 21.12 53.76
N ASP A 442 -72.58 22.25 53.17
CA ASP A 442 -73.09 23.59 53.46
C ASP A 442 -74.64 23.70 53.37
N THR A 443 -75.26 22.88 52.51
CA THR A 443 -76.73 22.80 52.41
C THR A 443 -77.35 21.92 53.51
N LEU A 444 -76.62 20.97 54.09
CA LEU A 444 -77.05 20.12 55.21
C LEU A 444 -76.85 20.81 56.56
N GLU A 445 -75.72 21.50 56.76
CA GLU A 445 -75.43 22.30 57.95
C GLU A 445 -76.52 23.35 58.19
N ARG A 446 -76.84 24.16 57.16
CA ARG A 446 -77.90 25.18 57.20
C ARG A 446 -79.34 24.64 57.33
N ARG A 447 -79.51 23.31 57.50
CA ARG A 447 -80.79 22.62 57.65
C ARG A 447 -80.87 21.75 58.90
N THR A 448 -79.85 21.81 59.76
CA THR A 448 -79.68 20.91 60.91
C THR A 448 -79.47 21.75 62.17
N ASP A 449 -80.39 21.66 63.13
CA ASP A 449 -80.29 22.31 64.45
C ASP A 449 -79.80 21.35 65.56
N ASP A 450 -79.52 20.08 65.21
CA ASP A 450 -79.05 19.03 66.12
C ASP A 450 -77.52 19.13 66.35
N PRO A 451 -77.03 19.36 67.59
CA PRO A 451 -75.60 19.52 67.86
C PRO A 451 -74.73 18.29 67.54
N GLU A 452 -75.24 17.06 67.69
CA GLU A 452 -74.46 15.85 67.42
C GLU A 452 -74.31 15.60 65.91
N ILE A 453 -75.35 15.94 65.13
CA ILE A 453 -75.30 15.89 63.67
C ILE A 453 -74.46 17.05 63.11
N LEU A 454 -74.52 18.24 63.71
CA LEU A 454 -73.67 19.37 63.34
C LEU A 454 -72.18 19.05 63.55
N GLY A 455 -71.82 18.41 64.68
CA GLY A 455 -70.46 17.93 64.93
C GLY A 455 -69.97 16.92 63.89
N GLN A 456 -70.85 16.03 63.41
CA GLN A 456 -70.54 15.09 62.33
C GLN A 456 -70.41 15.78 60.96
N LEU A 457 -71.22 16.81 60.68
CA LEU A 457 -71.14 17.60 59.45
C LEU A 457 -69.84 18.42 59.39
N PHE A 458 -69.42 19.07 60.48
CA PHE A 458 -68.12 19.74 60.55
C PHE A 458 -66.94 18.79 60.26
N GLY A 459 -67.00 17.55 60.79
CA GLY A 459 -66.01 16.51 60.46
C GLY A 459 -65.97 16.17 58.97
N ILE A 460 -67.11 16.21 58.28
CA ILE A 460 -67.21 15.99 56.83
C ILE A 460 -66.70 17.23 56.05
N ASP A 461 -66.96 18.46 56.49
CA ASP A 461 -66.40 19.65 55.83
C ASP A 461 -64.88 19.69 55.93
N HIS A 462 -64.31 19.42 57.12
CA HIS A 462 -62.85 19.34 57.28
C HIS A 462 -62.21 18.30 56.35
N LEU A 463 -62.77 17.09 56.25
CA LEU A 463 -62.33 16.07 55.28
C LEU A 463 -62.46 16.56 53.83
N THR A 464 -63.53 17.30 53.52
CA THR A 464 -63.78 17.81 52.16
C THR A 464 -62.84 18.97 51.80
N THR A 465 -62.53 19.85 52.76
CA THR A 465 -61.52 20.91 52.62
C THR A 465 -60.10 20.34 52.50
N ARG A 466 -59.77 19.25 53.22
CA ARG A 466 -58.53 18.49 53.05
C ARG A 466 -58.41 17.86 51.64
N MET A 467 -59.51 17.29 51.12
CA MET A 467 -59.57 16.83 49.72
C MET A 467 -59.43 17.98 48.70
N ARG A 468 -59.91 19.19 49.01
CA ARG A 468 -59.69 20.39 48.18
C ARG A 468 -58.20 20.72 48.12
N ARG A 469 -57.54 20.79 49.29
CA ARG A 469 -56.13 21.13 49.40
C ARG A 469 -55.25 20.15 48.62
N HIS A 470 -55.44 18.84 48.80
CA HIS A 470 -54.71 17.81 48.05
C HIS A 470 -54.89 17.89 46.52
N ALA A 471 -56.09 18.29 46.04
CA ALA A 471 -56.29 18.54 44.61
C ALA A 471 -55.52 19.78 44.12
N GLU A 472 -55.41 20.81 44.95
CA GLU A 472 -54.67 22.05 44.66
C GLU A 472 -53.14 21.85 44.73
N SER A 473 -52.64 21.04 45.67
CA SER A 473 -51.25 20.56 45.71
C SER A 473 -50.83 19.87 44.40
N LEU A 474 -51.71 19.03 43.83
CA LEU A 474 -51.48 18.36 42.53
C LEU A 474 -51.56 19.31 41.33
N ILE A 475 -52.36 20.38 41.40
CA ILE A 475 -52.35 21.46 40.40
C ILE A 475 -50.99 22.18 40.44
N ILE A 476 -50.47 22.48 41.63
CA ILE A 476 -49.15 23.10 41.81
C ILE A 476 -48.01 22.16 41.34
N LEU A 477 -48.15 20.84 41.51
CA LEU A 477 -47.21 19.83 40.98
C LEU A 477 -47.09 19.89 39.44
N SER A 478 -48.17 20.26 38.74
CA SER A 478 -48.14 20.46 37.28
C SER A 478 -47.62 21.84 36.83
N GLY A 479 -47.32 22.75 37.76
CA GLY A 479 -46.91 24.13 37.48
C GLY A 479 -48.08 25.11 37.28
N ALA A 480 -49.33 24.65 37.33
CA ALA A 480 -50.50 25.50 37.26
C ALA A 480 -50.79 26.22 38.59
N VAL A 481 -51.61 27.29 38.54
CA VAL A 481 -51.98 28.12 39.71
C VAL A 481 -53.40 27.78 40.17
N PRO A 482 -53.65 27.58 41.48
CA PRO A 482 -55.01 27.42 42.03
C PRO A 482 -55.95 28.59 41.71
N GLY A 483 -57.26 28.32 41.67
CA GLY A 483 -58.23 29.19 41.00
C GLY A 483 -58.65 30.48 41.73
N ARG A 484 -58.23 30.70 42.98
CA ARG A 484 -58.68 31.84 43.80
C ARG A 484 -57.70 33.00 43.70
N ARG A 485 -58.11 34.10 43.05
CA ARG A 485 -57.34 35.35 42.95
C ARG A 485 -58.00 36.45 43.79
N TRP A 486 -57.21 37.09 44.64
CA TRP A 486 -57.64 38.29 45.36
C TRP A 486 -57.46 39.54 44.47
N ARG A 487 -58.20 40.62 44.75
CA ARG A 487 -58.22 41.84 43.92
C ARG A 487 -57.63 43.08 44.63
N ARG A 488 -57.27 42.95 45.90
CA ARG A 488 -56.71 43.98 46.77
C ARG A 488 -55.73 43.31 47.74
N PRO A 489 -54.74 44.03 48.30
CA PRO A 489 -53.93 43.54 49.41
C PRO A 489 -54.79 43.08 50.59
N VAL A 490 -54.32 42.06 51.30
CA VAL A 490 -54.99 41.46 52.46
C VAL A 490 -54.06 41.54 53.67
N PRO A 491 -54.50 41.96 54.87
CA PRO A 491 -53.67 41.97 56.08
C PRO A 491 -52.98 40.63 56.33
N VAL A 492 -51.74 40.63 56.81
CA VAL A 492 -51.04 39.38 57.16
C VAL A 492 -51.78 38.65 58.30
N ALA A 493 -52.47 39.38 59.18
CA ALA A 493 -53.39 38.82 60.17
C ALA A 493 -54.50 37.96 59.52
N ASP A 494 -55.17 38.49 58.50
CA ASP A 494 -56.25 37.83 57.76
C ASP A 494 -55.71 36.68 56.89
N VAL A 495 -54.49 36.81 56.35
CA VAL A 495 -53.79 35.74 55.61
C VAL A 495 -53.45 34.56 56.53
N VAL A 496 -52.88 34.82 57.71
CA VAL A 496 -52.58 33.76 58.69
C VAL A 496 -53.87 33.16 59.27
N SER A 497 -54.88 33.98 59.55
CA SER A 497 -56.21 33.48 59.95
C SER A 497 -56.86 32.63 58.85
N SER A 498 -56.68 32.98 57.58
CA SER A 498 -57.13 32.16 56.44
C SER A 498 -56.40 30.82 56.38
N ALA A 499 -55.08 30.82 56.58
CA ALA A 499 -54.27 29.60 56.60
C ALA A 499 -54.59 28.69 57.79
N VAL A 500 -54.86 29.25 58.98
CA VAL A 500 -55.37 28.53 60.15
C VAL A 500 -56.77 27.96 59.89
N GLY A 501 -57.59 28.63 59.08
CA GLY A 501 -58.88 28.12 58.61
C GLY A 501 -58.79 27.01 57.53
N GLU A 502 -57.59 26.65 57.05
CA GLU A 502 -57.38 25.60 56.03
C GLU A 502 -56.64 24.35 56.58
N ILE A 503 -56.54 24.21 57.91
CA ILE A 503 -56.02 23.01 58.61
C ILE A 503 -57.10 22.36 59.49
N GLU A 504 -56.94 21.06 59.77
CA GLU A 504 -57.86 20.28 60.61
C GLU A 504 -57.81 20.73 62.09
N ASP A 505 -56.59 20.89 62.62
CA ASP A 505 -56.30 21.15 64.04
C ASP A 505 -56.27 22.65 64.42
N TYR A 506 -57.11 23.47 63.78
CA TYR A 506 -57.06 24.94 63.89
C TYR A 506 -57.14 25.47 65.33
N THR A 507 -57.84 24.76 66.22
CA THR A 507 -57.98 25.10 67.65
C THR A 507 -56.67 25.00 68.44
N ARG A 508 -55.65 24.31 67.91
CA ARG A 508 -54.32 24.15 68.52
C ARG A 508 -53.34 25.25 68.12
N VAL A 509 -53.69 26.15 67.20
CA VAL A 509 -52.80 27.22 66.73
C VAL A 509 -53.02 28.52 67.50
N VAL A 510 -51.98 28.99 68.19
CA VAL A 510 -51.99 30.27 68.90
C VAL A 510 -51.46 31.38 67.99
N VAL A 511 -52.34 32.32 67.62
CA VAL A 511 -52.01 33.48 66.77
C VAL A 511 -51.99 34.77 67.62
N PRO A 512 -50.84 35.46 67.77
CA PRO A 512 -50.76 36.71 68.50
C PRO A 512 -51.24 37.90 67.66
N PRO A 513 -51.58 39.05 68.29
CA PRO A 513 -51.91 40.28 67.56
C PRO A 513 -50.79 40.71 66.61
N MET A 514 -51.12 40.90 65.33
CA MET A 514 -50.16 41.24 64.27
C MET A 514 -50.21 42.72 63.89
N PRO A 515 -49.10 43.32 63.42
CA PRO A 515 -49.10 44.68 62.88
C PRO A 515 -49.87 44.77 61.55
N GLY A 516 -50.46 45.93 61.27
CA GLY A 516 -51.24 46.22 60.06
C GLY A 516 -50.42 46.37 58.77
N ILE A 517 -49.74 45.29 58.36
CA ILE A 517 -49.11 45.11 57.05
C ILE A 517 -49.90 44.05 56.25
N GLY A 518 -49.90 44.12 54.92
CA GLY A 518 -50.59 43.15 54.07
C GLY A 518 -49.70 42.44 53.07
N VAL A 519 -50.26 41.40 52.46
CA VAL A 519 -49.71 40.63 51.34
C VAL A 519 -50.28 41.18 50.02
N ALA A 520 -49.46 41.24 48.97
CA ALA A 520 -49.85 41.65 47.63
C ALA A 520 -50.90 40.70 47.02
N ALA A 521 -51.87 41.25 46.28
CA ALA A 521 -53.12 40.57 45.89
C ALA A 521 -52.95 39.29 45.06
N ASP A 522 -51.85 39.21 44.31
CA ASP A 522 -51.39 38.10 43.49
C ASP A 522 -50.62 37.04 44.30
N ALA A 523 -49.89 37.45 45.34
CA ALA A 523 -49.21 36.54 46.26
C ALA A 523 -50.13 35.90 47.33
N VAL A 524 -51.28 36.53 47.67
CA VAL A 524 -52.18 36.05 48.75
C VAL A 524 -52.49 34.55 48.66
N ALA A 525 -52.84 34.05 47.47
CA ALA A 525 -53.24 32.65 47.28
C ALA A 525 -52.12 31.67 47.62
N ASP A 526 -50.93 31.93 47.09
CA ASP A 526 -49.75 31.09 47.27
C ASP A 526 -49.20 31.22 48.70
N VAL A 527 -49.29 32.40 49.34
CA VAL A 527 -48.88 32.61 50.74
C VAL A 527 -49.83 31.94 51.73
N VAL A 528 -51.16 32.00 51.53
CA VAL A 528 -52.12 31.27 52.37
C VAL A 528 -51.83 29.77 52.31
N HIS A 529 -51.66 29.20 51.11
CA HIS A 529 -51.41 27.77 50.91
C HIS A 529 -50.05 27.35 51.49
N LEU A 530 -49.00 28.16 51.31
CA LEU A 530 -47.67 27.92 51.89
C LEU A 530 -47.71 27.89 53.42
N ILE A 531 -48.42 28.84 54.05
CA ILE A 531 -48.55 28.88 55.52
C ILE A 531 -49.45 27.73 56.02
N ALA A 532 -50.51 27.37 55.29
CA ALA A 532 -51.40 26.26 55.65
C ALA A 532 -50.68 24.90 55.60
N GLU A 533 -49.86 24.64 54.57
CA GLU A 533 -49.04 23.41 54.51
C GLU A 533 -48.01 23.37 55.67
N LEU A 534 -47.37 24.48 56.03
CA LEU A 534 -46.45 24.52 57.18
C LEU A 534 -47.16 24.33 58.52
N LEU A 535 -48.34 24.96 58.70
CA LEU A 535 -49.16 24.80 59.90
C LEU A 535 -49.68 23.36 60.06
N GLU A 536 -50.14 22.71 58.98
CA GLU A 536 -50.57 21.31 59.01
C GLU A 536 -49.44 20.39 59.47
N ASN A 537 -48.24 20.54 58.90
CA ASN A 537 -47.08 19.76 59.32
C ASN A 537 -46.79 19.99 60.82
N ALA A 538 -46.79 21.24 61.27
CA ALA A 538 -46.60 21.58 62.68
C ALA A 538 -47.66 20.95 63.61
N THR A 539 -48.95 20.93 63.24
CA THR A 539 -49.99 20.29 64.05
C THR A 539 -49.94 18.77 64.01
N VAL A 540 -49.71 18.17 62.83
CA VAL A 540 -49.68 16.71 62.63
C VAL A 540 -48.48 16.05 63.32
N PHE A 541 -47.31 16.69 63.31
CA PHE A 541 -46.11 16.14 63.96
C PHE A 541 -45.99 16.52 65.45
N SER A 542 -46.84 17.41 65.97
CA SER A 542 -46.90 17.76 67.40
C SER A 542 -47.95 16.93 68.16
N PRO A 543 -47.67 16.40 69.36
CA PRO A 543 -48.64 15.61 70.15
C PRO A 543 -49.96 16.36 70.40
N PRO A 544 -51.13 15.71 70.38
CA PRO A 544 -52.44 16.38 70.32
C PRO A 544 -52.78 17.25 71.54
N HIS A 545 -52.07 17.09 72.67
CA HIS A 545 -52.20 17.93 73.86
C HIS A 545 -51.28 19.18 73.85
N THR A 546 -50.60 19.46 72.73
CA THR A 546 -49.69 20.59 72.56
C THR A 546 -50.22 21.61 71.55
N GLN A 547 -49.91 22.88 71.80
CA GLN A 547 -50.25 24.01 70.93
C GLN A 547 -49.07 24.36 70.02
N VAL A 548 -49.38 24.70 68.77
CA VAL A 548 -48.46 25.29 67.79
C VAL A 548 -48.51 26.81 67.95
N THR A 549 -47.35 27.46 68.07
CA THR A 549 -47.30 28.91 68.31
C THR A 549 -46.84 29.64 67.05
N VAL A 550 -47.66 30.54 66.52
CA VAL A 550 -47.23 31.48 65.47
C VAL A 550 -46.58 32.70 66.12
N ARG A 551 -45.44 33.15 65.60
CA ARG A 551 -44.77 34.39 65.99
C ARG A 551 -44.54 35.21 64.73
N THR A 552 -44.67 36.53 64.80
CA THR A 552 -44.44 37.39 63.64
C THR A 552 -43.63 38.62 63.99
N GLY A 553 -42.84 39.11 63.04
CA GLY A 553 -42.01 40.29 63.22
C GLY A 553 -41.61 40.94 61.90
N ARG A 554 -41.38 42.26 61.92
CA ARG A 554 -40.84 42.99 60.78
C ARG A 554 -39.32 43.04 60.88
N VAL A 555 -38.64 42.71 59.79
CA VAL A 555 -37.17 42.69 59.70
C VAL A 555 -36.70 43.58 58.55
N SER A 556 -35.38 43.79 58.42
CA SER A 556 -34.80 44.62 57.35
C SER A 556 -35.12 44.13 55.94
N GLY A 557 -35.24 42.81 55.74
CA GLY A 557 -35.59 42.20 54.45
C GLY A 557 -37.09 42.11 54.12
N GLY A 558 -37.99 42.35 55.09
CA GLY A 558 -39.43 42.13 54.90
C GLY A 558 -40.19 41.78 56.18
N PHE A 559 -41.02 40.76 56.13
CA PHE A 559 -41.84 40.30 57.25
C PHE A 559 -41.63 38.80 57.50
N VAL A 560 -41.41 38.42 58.75
CA VAL A 560 -41.17 37.02 59.14
C VAL A 560 -42.41 36.48 59.85
N VAL A 561 -42.78 35.26 59.46
CA VAL A 561 -43.69 34.38 60.20
C VAL A 561 -42.87 33.19 60.66
N GLU A 562 -42.75 32.98 61.98
CA GLU A 562 -42.20 31.77 62.57
C GLU A 562 -43.36 30.91 63.06
N ILE A 563 -43.38 29.64 62.68
CA ILE A 563 -44.33 28.62 63.15
C ILE A 563 -43.54 27.66 64.03
N ASP A 564 -43.85 27.61 65.32
CA ASP A 564 -43.11 26.88 66.34
C ASP A 564 -43.94 25.68 66.83
N ASP A 565 -43.49 24.47 66.48
CA ASP A 565 -44.15 23.20 66.81
C ASP A 565 -43.60 22.59 68.12
N ARG A 566 -44.20 21.49 68.61
CA ARG A 566 -43.71 20.71 69.77
C ARG A 566 -43.64 19.21 69.49
N GLY A 567 -43.27 18.86 68.27
CA GLY A 567 -43.08 17.50 67.80
C GLY A 567 -41.76 16.87 68.24
N LEU A 568 -41.39 15.79 67.54
CA LEU A 568 -40.15 15.05 67.78
C LEU A 568 -38.89 15.73 67.21
N GLY A 569 -39.05 16.83 66.46
CA GLY A 569 -38.00 17.45 65.67
C GLY A 569 -37.67 16.67 64.39
N LEU A 570 -36.62 17.10 63.68
CA LEU A 570 -36.06 16.41 62.52
C LEU A 570 -34.61 16.03 62.82
N ASP A 571 -34.22 14.81 62.47
CA ASP A 571 -32.80 14.42 62.46
C ASP A 571 -32.00 15.30 61.47
N PRO A 572 -30.72 15.63 61.71
CA PRO A 572 -29.93 16.49 60.83
C PRO A 572 -29.94 16.12 59.34
N ASP A 573 -29.93 14.82 59.00
CA ASP A 573 -30.03 14.39 57.59
C ASP A 573 -31.45 14.65 57.02
N GLN A 574 -32.49 14.43 57.84
CA GLN A 574 -33.87 14.70 57.46
C GLN A 574 -34.20 16.19 57.35
N LEU A 575 -33.53 17.03 58.15
CA LEU A 575 -33.61 18.49 58.09
C LEU A 575 -32.83 19.01 56.87
N ALA A 576 -31.66 18.45 56.57
CA ALA A 576 -30.91 18.76 55.36
C ALA A 576 -31.71 18.43 54.08
N ASP A 577 -32.35 17.26 54.01
CA ASP A 577 -33.19 16.89 52.86
C ASP A 577 -34.51 17.66 52.77
N ALA A 578 -35.10 18.03 53.92
CA ALA A 578 -36.23 18.98 53.94
C ALA A 578 -35.80 20.36 53.41
N GLN A 579 -34.66 20.89 53.87
CA GLN A 579 -34.12 22.16 53.42
C GLN A 579 -33.73 22.14 51.93
N ARG A 580 -33.19 21.01 51.44
CA ARG A 580 -32.91 20.76 50.01
C ARG A 580 -34.19 20.82 49.18
N THR A 581 -35.25 20.14 49.64
CA THR A 581 -36.59 20.14 48.99
C THR A 581 -37.21 21.55 48.95
N LEU A 582 -36.89 22.40 49.94
CA LEU A 582 -37.34 23.79 50.01
C LEU A 582 -36.53 24.77 49.12
N THR A 583 -35.29 24.43 48.75
CA THR A 583 -34.39 25.35 48.01
C THR A 583 -34.06 24.94 46.58
N ASP A 584 -34.13 23.64 46.25
CA ASP A 584 -33.99 23.10 44.90
C ASP A 584 -35.17 22.14 44.60
N PRO A 585 -36.36 22.69 44.27
CA PRO A 585 -37.53 21.87 43.95
C PRO A 585 -37.40 21.16 42.60
N ASP A 586 -36.57 21.64 41.65
CA ASP A 586 -36.47 21.02 40.32
C ASP A 586 -35.66 19.71 40.32
N ALA A 587 -34.79 19.51 41.33
CA ALA A 587 -34.12 18.23 41.60
C ALA A 587 -35.02 17.17 42.28
N PHE A 588 -36.23 17.51 42.73
CA PHE A 588 -37.10 16.60 43.49
C PHE A 588 -37.85 15.60 42.59
N ASP A 589 -37.79 14.31 42.93
CA ASP A 589 -38.60 13.25 42.31
C ASP A 589 -39.86 12.97 43.16
N PRO A 590 -41.05 13.47 42.76
CA PRO A 590 -42.29 13.25 43.49
C PRO A 590 -42.85 11.82 43.34
N THR A 591 -42.19 10.94 42.58
CA THR A 591 -42.58 9.51 42.50
C THR A 591 -41.90 8.63 43.55
N ARG A 592 -40.98 9.20 44.36
CA ARG A 592 -40.18 8.47 45.35
C ARG A 592 -40.36 8.90 46.81
N HIS A 593 -41.09 9.99 47.09
CA HIS A 593 -41.11 10.59 48.42
C HIS A 593 -42.52 11.06 48.82
N ASP A 594 -42.96 10.67 50.01
CA ASP A 594 -44.30 10.99 50.53
C ASP A 594 -44.48 12.48 50.96
N ARG A 595 -43.38 13.26 50.97
CA ARG A 595 -43.30 14.63 51.50
C ARG A 595 -43.82 15.71 50.53
N LEU A 596 -44.97 15.48 49.88
CA LEU A 596 -45.57 16.39 48.89
C LEU A 596 -45.75 17.84 49.39
N GLY A 597 -46.11 18.04 50.66
CA GLY A 597 -46.31 19.37 51.24
C GLY A 597 -45.06 20.25 51.22
N LEU A 598 -43.88 19.71 51.56
CA LEU A 598 -42.63 20.48 51.55
C LEU A 598 -42.18 20.86 50.13
N TYR A 599 -42.43 19.98 49.14
CA TYR A 599 -42.22 20.32 47.72
C TYR A 599 -43.15 21.45 47.26
N VAL A 600 -44.42 21.43 47.66
CA VAL A 600 -45.38 22.51 47.37
C VAL A 600 -44.92 23.82 48.01
N VAL A 601 -44.52 23.80 49.28
CA VAL A 601 -43.94 24.97 49.98
C VAL A 601 -42.73 25.50 49.21
N GLY A 602 -41.75 24.66 48.86
CA GLY A 602 -40.56 25.07 48.09
C GLY A 602 -40.88 25.66 46.72
N ARG A 603 -41.85 25.09 46.00
CA ARG A 603 -42.26 25.58 44.67
C ARG A 603 -43.06 26.88 44.73
N LEU A 604 -43.89 27.07 45.74
CA LEU A 604 -44.58 28.35 45.97
C LEU A 604 -43.60 29.42 46.48
N ALA A 605 -42.62 29.03 47.28
CA ALA A 605 -41.57 29.91 47.78
C ALA A 605 -40.71 30.47 46.64
N ALA A 606 -40.16 29.59 45.79
CA ALA A 606 -39.34 29.94 44.63
C ALA A 606 -40.06 30.81 43.59
N ARG A 607 -41.41 30.74 43.50
CA ARG A 607 -42.22 31.60 42.61
C ARG A 607 -42.19 33.07 43.02
N HIS A 608 -42.05 33.36 44.31
CA HIS A 608 -42.27 34.70 44.91
C HIS A 608 -41.05 35.25 45.67
N ASP A 609 -39.89 34.59 45.54
CA ASP A 609 -38.66 34.89 46.31
C ASP A 609 -38.86 34.84 47.85
N ILE A 610 -39.83 34.07 48.30
CA ILE A 610 -40.07 33.80 49.73
C ILE A 610 -39.01 32.82 50.20
N GLN A 611 -38.35 33.11 51.33
CA GLN A 611 -37.33 32.21 51.88
C GLN A 611 -37.95 31.40 53.03
N VAL A 612 -37.85 30.08 52.95
CA VAL A 612 -38.34 29.16 53.99
C VAL A 612 -37.17 28.35 54.55
N THR A 613 -36.95 28.44 55.85
CA THR A 613 -35.91 27.67 56.55
C THR A 613 -36.48 26.92 57.74
N LEU A 614 -35.98 25.69 57.96
CA LEU A 614 -36.31 24.87 59.13
C LEU A 614 -35.15 24.91 60.13
N ARG A 615 -35.47 24.98 61.42
CA ARG A 615 -34.50 24.92 62.53
C ARG A 615 -35.11 24.17 63.72
N ASP A 616 -34.29 23.67 64.63
CA ASP A 616 -34.78 23.06 65.87
C ASP A 616 -35.52 24.08 66.75
N SER A 617 -36.63 23.68 67.37
CA SER A 617 -37.36 24.53 68.32
C SER A 617 -36.69 24.55 69.69
N PRO A 618 -36.53 25.73 70.34
CA PRO A 618 -36.10 25.84 71.73
C PRO A 618 -37.02 25.13 72.75
N TYR A 619 -38.22 24.71 72.35
CA TYR A 619 -39.19 24.02 73.20
C TYR A 619 -39.31 22.51 72.89
N GLY A 620 -38.42 21.97 72.04
CA GLY A 620 -38.57 20.67 71.39
C GLY A 620 -39.51 20.77 70.19
N GLY A 621 -39.25 20.01 69.12
CA GLY A 621 -39.95 20.16 67.84
C GLY A 621 -39.15 20.97 66.81
N THR A 622 -39.82 21.46 65.78
CA THR A 622 -39.23 22.28 64.70
C THR A 622 -39.82 23.70 64.73
N THR A 623 -39.01 24.72 64.44
CA THR A 623 -39.51 26.02 64.01
C THR A 623 -39.35 26.16 62.50
N ALA A 624 -40.45 26.38 61.78
CA ALA A 624 -40.44 26.81 60.38
C ALA A 624 -40.43 28.33 60.32
N VAL A 625 -39.43 28.91 59.65
CA VAL A 625 -39.27 30.37 59.49
C VAL A 625 -39.51 30.72 58.03
N VAL A 626 -40.57 31.48 57.76
CA VAL A 626 -40.89 32.01 56.43
C VAL A 626 -40.68 33.53 56.42
N LEU A 627 -39.74 33.97 55.58
CA LEU A 627 -39.46 35.38 55.29
C LEU A 627 -40.20 35.77 54.02
N LEU A 628 -41.23 36.59 54.19
CA LEU A 628 -41.95 37.27 53.11
C LEU A 628 -41.12 38.52 52.71
N PRO A 629 -40.51 38.56 51.50
CA PRO A 629 -39.72 39.71 51.04
C PRO A 629 -40.60 40.95 50.82
N SER A 630 -39.97 42.11 50.69
CA SER A 630 -40.69 43.37 50.42
C SER A 630 -41.51 43.36 49.12
N THR A 631 -41.20 42.48 48.17
CA THR A 631 -41.90 42.29 46.89
C THR A 631 -43.31 41.70 47.05
N VAL A 632 -43.56 40.84 48.05
CA VAL A 632 -44.88 40.24 48.31
C VAL A 632 -45.72 41.03 49.31
N LEU A 633 -45.23 42.18 49.79
CA LEU A 633 -45.85 42.96 50.86
C LEU A 633 -46.42 44.28 50.34
N ALA A 634 -47.59 44.67 50.85
CA ALA A 634 -48.31 45.86 50.44
C ALA A 634 -49.00 46.56 51.64
N PRO A 635 -49.16 47.90 51.61
CA PRO A 635 -49.93 48.62 52.62
C PRO A 635 -51.43 48.30 52.52
N VAL A 636 -52.11 48.26 53.67
CA VAL A 636 -53.57 48.07 53.74
C VAL A 636 -54.20 49.28 54.43
N THR A 637 -55.30 49.77 53.89
CA THR A 637 -56.14 50.79 54.54
C THR A 637 -57.10 50.09 55.51
N PRO A 638 -57.16 50.49 56.80
CA PRO A 638 -58.03 49.83 57.77
C PRO A 638 -59.52 50.08 57.43
N PRO A 639 -60.41 49.07 57.63
CA PRO A 639 -61.84 49.22 57.39
C PRO A 639 -62.47 50.10 58.48
N GLY A 640 -62.99 51.27 58.11
CA GLY A 640 -63.55 52.20 59.11
C GLY A 640 -64.13 53.54 58.63
N THR A 641 -64.24 53.80 57.31
CA THR A 641 -64.84 55.04 56.79
C THR A 641 -65.54 54.83 55.45
N ASP A 642 -66.81 54.41 55.48
CA ASP A 642 -67.73 54.47 54.32
C ASP A 642 -68.78 55.57 54.55
N PRO A 643 -68.95 56.55 53.63
CA PRO A 643 -70.07 57.48 53.63
C PRO A 643 -71.20 57.00 52.70
N ALA A 644 -72.30 56.54 53.30
CA ALA A 644 -73.68 56.46 52.77
C ALA A 644 -73.95 55.70 51.45
N ALA A 645 -74.88 54.73 51.54
CA ALA A 645 -75.56 54.12 50.39
C ALA A 645 -76.72 55.04 49.86
N PRO A 646 -77.47 54.61 48.82
CA PRO A 646 -78.59 53.70 49.08
C PRO A 646 -78.61 52.47 48.16
N ALA A 647 -79.56 51.55 48.43
CA ALA A 647 -79.84 50.35 47.65
C ALA A 647 -81.26 50.40 47.07
N ASP A 648 -81.48 49.66 45.96
CA ASP A 648 -82.75 49.18 45.37
C ASP A 648 -82.37 48.56 43.98
N ASP A 649 -82.97 47.51 43.42
CA ASP A 649 -84.02 46.58 43.90
C ASP A 649 -83.84 45.18 43.23
N ALA A 650 -84.83 44.29 43.30
CA ALA A 650 -84.77 42.84 43.04
C ALA A 650 -84.84 42.35 41.56
N ALA A 651 -84.82 41.01 41.40
CA ALA A 651 -84.92 40.22 40.14
C ALA A 651 -86.35 39.62 39.98
N PRO A 652 -86.69 38.69 39.03
CA PRO A 652 -85.94 38.02 37.93
C PRO A 652 -86.72 37.86 36.58
N GLU A 653 -86.33 36.86 35.75
CA GLU A 653 -87.06 36.15 34.66
C GLU A 653 -87.07 36.59 33.16
N ASP A 654 -86.32 35.80 32.37
CA ASP A 654 -86.66 35.05 31.13
C ASP A 654 -87.34 35.70 29.88
N THR A 655 -86.69 35.57 28.69
CA THR A 655 -87.17 34.69 27.57
C THR A 655 -86.31 34.67 26.28
N ARG A 656 -85.93 33.46 25.84
CA ARG A 656 -85.84 32.93 24.44
C ARG A 656 -84.76 33.44 23.43
N THR A 657 -83.62 32.72 23.36
CA THR A 657 -83.34 31.55 22.44
C THR A 657 -83.83 31.65 20.97
N PRO A 658 -83.06 31.27 19.89
CA PRO A 658 -82.51 29.90 19.72
C PRO A 658 -81.20 29.62 18.92
N GLY A 659 -80.65 28.40 19.11
CA GLY A 659 -79.72 27.66 18.21
C GLY A 659 -80.46 26.55 17.41
N PRO A 660 -79.90 25.35 17.08
CA PRO A 660 -78.63 24.68 17.45
C PRO A 660 -77.70 24.51 16.19
N ALA A 661 -77.02 23.42 15.76
CA ALA A 661 -76.84 21.98 16.10
C ALA A 661 -75.56 21.38 15.46
N VAL A 662 -75.14 20.13 15.82
CA VAL A 662 -73.91 19.45 15.33
C VAL A 662 -74.05 17.90 15.23
N PRO A 663 -73.57 17.26 14.14
CA PRO A 663 -73.12 15.85 14.13
C PRO A 663 -71.80 15.60 13.34
N GLU A 664 -71.46 14.33 13.03
CA GLU A 664 -70.14 13.83 12.56
C GLU A 664 -70.04 13.30 11.09
N ALA A 665 -68.80 13.38 10.57
CA ALA A 665 -68.02 12.48 9.69
C ALA A 665 -68.62 11.36 8.78
N ARG A 666 -68.10 11.29 7.52
CA ARG A 666 -67.59 10.06 6.84
C ARG A 666 -66.87 10.37 5.49
N THR A 667 -65.91 9.52 5.10
CA THR A 667 -65.21 9.42 3.79
C THR A 667 -65.85 8.30 2.91
N PRO A 668 -65.53 8.04 1.60
CA PRO A 668 -64.24 8.28 0.91
C PRO A 668 -64.19 8.55 -0.65
N ASP A 669 -62.95 8.73 -1.13
CA ASP A 669 -62.32 8.14 -2.35
C ASP A 669 -62.12 8.87 -3.72
N THR A 670 -60.97 8.54 -4.33
CA THR A 670 -60.39 8.65 -5.70
C THR A 670 -60.79 9.71 -6.75
N THR A 671 -59.76 10.41 -7.30
CA THR A 671 -59.23 10.19 -8.69
C THR A 671 -57.89 10.92 -8.96
N ARG A 672 -57.25 10.74 -10.13
CA ARG A 672 -55.82 11.07 -10.44
C ARG A 672 -55.61 12.27 -11.43
N PRO A 673 -54.38 12.84 -11.56
CA PRO A 673 -54.03 14.00 -12.41
C PRO A 673 -53.45 13.56 -13.80
N PRO A 674 -52.97 14.47 -14.69
CA PRO A 674 -51.56 14.93 -14.64
C PRO A 674 -51.20 16.32 -15.30
N ASN A 675 -49.95 16.79 -15.06
CA ASN A 675 -49.11 17.65 -15.95
C ASN A 675 -49.53 19.15 -16.18
N ARG A 676 -48.62 20.11 -16.47
CA ARG A 676 -47.14 20.08 -16.66
C ARG A 676 -46.47 21.47 -16.44
N THR A 677 -45.22 21.47 -15.96
CA THR A 677 -44.10 22.45 -16.18
C THR A 677 -44.30 23.96 -16.02
N GLY A 678 -43.43 24.59 -15.22
CA GLY A 678 -43.17 26.04 -15.18
C GLY A 678 -42.43 26.45 -13.89
N GLU A 679 -41.10 26.56 -13.93
CA GLU A 679 -40.25 26.73 -12.74
C GLU A 679 -39.86 28.19 -12.42
N ALA A 680 -39.42 28.38 -11.16
CA ALA A 680 -38.57 29.46 -10.63
C ALA A 680 -39.16 30.88 -10.40
N HIS A 681 -39.19 31.27 -9.11
CA HIS A 681 -39.08 32.66 -8.62
C HIS A 681 -37.65 33.22 -8.89
N GLU A 682 -37.40 34.52 -9.06
CA GLU A 682 -37.41 35.61 -8.04
C GLU A 682 -36.39 35.35 -6.88
N THR A 683 -35.51 36.26 -6.41
CA THR A 683 -35.40 37.75 -6.50
C THR A 683 -33.94 38.28 -6.42
N ALA A 684 -33.73 39.56 -6.80
CA ALA A 684 -32.82 40.59 -6.25
C ALA A 684 -31.30 40.35 -5.92
N ARG A 685 -30.44 40.99 -6.74
CA ARG A 685 -29.24 41.87 -6.48
C ARG A 685 -28.90 42.36 -5.05
N PRO A 686 -27.71 43.02 -4.81
CA PRO A 686 -26.42 43.11 -5.58
C PRO A 686 -25.10 43.12 -4.73
N LEU A 687 -23.91 43.07 -5.39
CA LEU A 687 -22.73 44.01 -5.28
C LEU A 687 -21.32 43.39 -5.57
N THR A 688 -20.54 44.05 -6.46
CA THR A 688 -19.03 44.17 -6.57
C THR A 688 -18.08 42.97 -6.42
N ASP A 689 -16.91 42.87 -7.09
CA ASP A 689 -16.29 43.66 -8.19
C ASP A 689 -15.29 42.81 -9.02
N ARG A 690 -15.06 43.22 -10.28
CA ARG A 690 -13.94 42.92 -11.22
C ARG A 690 -13.46 41.48 -11.55
N VAL A 691 -13.11 41.33 -12.83
CA VAL A 691 -12.58 40.13 -13.53
C VAL A 691 -11.24 40.49 -14.23
N PRO A 692 -10.33 39.55 -14.56
CA PRO A 692 -8.95 39.86 -15.00
C PRO A 692 -8.56 39.41 -16.44
N VAL A 693 -7.28 39.61 -16.79
CA VAL A 693 -6.47 39.04 -17.92
C VAL A 693 -6.72 39.62 -19.36
N PRO A 694 -5.99 39.25 -20.47
CA PRO A 694 -5.28 40.26 -21.30
C PRO A 694 -5.40 40.14 -22.85
N GLU A 695 -4.71 41.01 -23.61
CA GLU A 695 -4.06 40.79 -24.94
C GLU A 695 -3.14 42.01 -25.25
N ASP A 696 -2.12 42.02 -26.11
CA ASP A 696 -2.02 41.68 -27.55
C ASP A 696 -0.51 41.54 -27.97
N ALA A 697 -0.20 41.20 -29.23
CA ALA A 697 1.15 40.90 -29.73
C ALA A 697 1.60 41.74 -30.95
N ARG A 698 2.93 41.94 -31.14
CA ARG A 698 3.60 42.25 -32.43
C ARG A 698 5.15 42.31 -32.37
N THR A 699 5.77 42.19 -33.56
CA THR A 699 7.21 42.21 -33.92
C THR A 699 7.31 42.54 -35.43
N PRO A 700 8.48 42.77 -36.10
CA PRO A 700 9.90 42.85 -35.65
C PRO A 700 10.76 44.01 -36.28
N ASP A 701 12.09 43.94 -36.07
CA ASP A 701 13.19 44.34 -37.00
C ASP A 701 13.71 45.81 -37.02
N PRO A 702 14.89 46.14 -37.62
CA PRO A 702 16.18 45.97 -36.93
C PRO A 702 17.17 47.17 -36.98
N ALA A 703 18.27 47.09 -36.20
CA ALA A 703 19.50 47.87 -36.41
C ALA A 703 20.78 47.15 -35.91
N ARG A 704 21.92 47.45 -36.54
CA ARG A 704 23.32 47.03 -36.28
C ARG A 704 24.25 48.22 -36.69
N PRO A 705 25.59 48.24 -36.49
CA PRO A 705 26.54 47.16 -36.12
C PRO A 705 27.57 47.58 -35.02
N ALA A 706 28.77 46.95 -35.06
CA ALA A 706 30.06 47.26 -34.40
C ALA A 706 30.34 46.63 -33.01
N ASP A 707 31.54 46.11 -32.70
CA ASP A 707 32.67 45.62 -33.54
C ASP A 707 33.66 44.77 -32.68
N ARG A 708 34.68 44.15 -33.32
CA ARG A 708 35.86 43.41 -32.79
C ARG A 708 35.62 41.90 -32.54
N THR A 709 36.13 40.97 -33.36
CA THR A 709 37.53 40.49 -33.55
C THR A 709 38.15 39.87 -32.29
N GLY A 710 38.74 38.66 -32.29
CA GLY A 710 39.03 37.64 -33.33
C GLY A 710 39.83 36.49 -32.65
N GLU A 711 40.37 35.44 -33.28
CA GLU A 711 40.36 34.91 -34.66
C GLU A 711 40.49 33.37 -34.60
N ALA A 712 39.91 32.63 -35.57
CA ALA A 712 40.13 31.19 -35.75
C ALA A 712 39.77 30.74 -37.19
N HIS A 713 40.65 31.01 -38.15
CA HIS A 713 40.69 30.41 -39.50
C HIS A 713 41.80 29.33 -39.52
N ASP A 714 41.84 28.33 -40.42
CA ASP A 714 40.96 27.89 -41.52
C ASP A 714 41.16 26.35 -41.68
N THR A 715 40.58 25.54 -42.57
CA THR A 715 39.76 25.64 -43.81
C THR A 715 38.95 24.31 -43.88
N ALA A 716 37.67 24.20 -44.30
CA ALA A 716 37.08 24.34 -45.65
C ALA A 716 37.54 23.27 -46.68
N ARG A 717 36.77 22.73 -47.63
CA ARG A 717 35.32 22.72 -48.05
C ARG A 717 35.12 21.46 -48.95
N HIS A 718 33.94 20.90 -49.25
CA HIS A 718 32.81 21.36 -50.11
C HIS A 718 31.60 20.41 -49.83
N LEU A 719 30.31 20.82 -49.79
CA LEU A 719 29.39 21.29 -50.87
C LEU A 719 29.13 20.20 -51.95
N THR A 720 27.89 19.90 -52.40
CA THR A 720 26.62 20.68 -52.45
C THR A 720 25.32 19.89 -52.14
N ASP A 721 24.22 20.63 -51.95
CA ASP A 721 22.82 20.24 -51.74
C ASP A 721 22.03 19.84 -53.02
N ARG A 722 21.04 18.93 -52.90
CA ARG A 722 19.66 19.06 -53.46
C ARG A 722 18.70 17.87 -53.20
N VAL A 723 17.41 18.19 -53.07
CA VAL A 723 16.24 17.27 -53.08
C VAL A 723 15.27 17.67 -54.20
N PRO A 724 14.55 16.71 -54.83
CA PRO A 724 13.11 16.94 -55.05
C PRO A 724 12.21 15.68 -54.89
N GLU A 725 10.98 15.88 -54.40
CA GLU A 725 9.88 14.90 -54.54
C GLU A 725 8.97 15.29 -55.73
N HIS A 726 8.40 14.32 -56.46
CA HIS A 726 7.03 14.40 -56.99
C HIS A 726 6.44 13.04 -57.44
N HIS A 727 5.21 13.05 -57.97
CA HIS A 727 4.24 11.95 -57.84
C HIS A 727 3.62 11.48 -59.18
N VAL A 728 3.15 10.22 -59.21
CA VAL A 728 1.96 9.68 -59.94
C VAL A 728 2.02 9.21 -61.42
N ALA A 729 1.39 8.03 -61.62
CA ALA A 729 0.75 7.42 -62.82
C ALA A 729 1.57 6.74 -63.95
N GLY A 730 1.08 5.56 -64.39
CA GLY A 730 1.51 4.83 -65.61
C GLY A 730 1.27 3.31 -65.55
N ALA A 731 0.08 2.82 -65.93
CA ALA A 731 -0.35 1.43 -65.68
C ALA A 731 -0.04 0.42 -66.81
N SER A 732 0.08 -0.88 -66.46
CA SER A 732 -0.55 -2.03 -67.16
C SER A 732 -0.39 -3.37 -66.40
N GLY A 733 -1.42 -4.22 -66.45
CA GLY A 733 -1.43 -5.62 -65.91
C GLY A 733 -1.01 -6.67 -66.95
N PRO A 734 -1.39 -7.97 -66.86
CA PRO A 734 -2.52 -8.59 -66.11
C PRO A 734 -2.07 -9.40 -64.86
N ALA A 735 -2.88 -9.72 -63.83
CA ALA A 735 -4.32 -10.04 -63.65
C ALA A 735 -4.66 -11.54 -63.86
N GLU A 736 -4.98 -12.36 -62.83
CA GLU A 736 -6.25 -12.53 -62.03
C GLU A 736 -7.08 -13.76 -62.56
N PRO A 737 -8.28 -14.22 -62.06
CA PRO A 737 -9.17 -13.82 -60.93
C PRO A 737 -9.72 -15.06 -60.08
N PRO A 738 -10.95 -15.13 -59.47
CA PRO A 738 -11.05 -15.16 -57.99
C PRO A 738 -12.25 -15.93 -57.32
N ALA A 739 -12.59 -15.58 -56.06
CA ALA A 739 -13.86 -15.80 -55.33
C ALA A 739 -14.04 -14.68 -54.25
N GLY A 740 -15.16 -14.46 -53.51
CA GLY A 740 -16.45 -15.17 -53.45
C GLY A 740 -17.63 -14.32 -52.89
N HIS A 741 -17.64 -13.96 -51.57
CA HIS A 741 -18.77 -13.39 -50.76
C HIS A 741 -19.83 -14.43 -50.28
N ASP A 742 -20.79 -14.24 -49.34
CA ASP A 742 -21.23 -13.07 -48.52
C ASP A 742 -21.97 -13.45 -47.18
N ARG A 743 -22.19 -12.46 -46.27
CA ARG A 743 -23.22 -12.23 -45.18
C ARG A 743 -24.02 -13.34 -44.41
N ALA A 744 -23.92 -13.30 -43.06
CA ALA A 744 -24.96 -13.12 -41.98
C ALA A 744 -26.27 -14.01 -41.89
N PRO A 745 -27.14 -13.98 -40.81
CA PRO A 745 -27.15 -13.25 -39.52
C PRO A 745 -27.42 -14.13 -38.24
N GLY A 746 -27.75 -13.53 -37.07
CA GLY A 746 -28.13 -14.20 -35.79
C GLY A 746 -29.63 -14.07 -35.40
N PRO A 747 -30.06 -14.51 -34.18
CA PRO A 747 -30.53 -13.55 -33.15
C PRO A 747 -30.35 -13.98 -31.65
N LEU A 748 -31.00 -13.27 -30.71
CA LEU A 748 -30.89 -13.32 -29.22
C LEU A 748 -32.25 -13.58 -28.52
N THR A 749 -32.25 -14.11 -27.27
CA THR A 749 -33.18 -13.88 -26.11
C THR A 749 -32.81 -14.86 -24.95
N HIS A 750 -32.61 -14.51 -23.66
CA HIS A 750 -33.53 -14.08 -22.57
C HIS A 750 -34.82 -14.93 -22.40
N GLY A 751 -35.23 -15.44 -21.22
CA GLY A 751 -34.65 -15.46 -19.86
C GLY A 751 -35.67 -15.99 -18.79
N VAL A 752 -35.43 -15.69 -17.49
CA VAL A 752 -36.40 -15.71 -16.34
C VAL A 752 -36.61 -17.02 -15.51
N ARG A 753 -35.86 -17.12 -14.40
CA ARG A 753 -36.29 -17.07 -12.96
C ARG A 753 -37.23 -18.14 -12.29
N GLU A 754 -36.77 -18.61 -11.12
CA GLU A 754 -37.46 -19.16 -9.92
C GLU A 754 -38.33 -20.45 -9.95
N GLY A 755 -38.26 -21.22 -8.85
CA GLY A 755 -39.17 -22.34 -8.56
C GLY A 755 -38.61 -23.40 -7.59
N ALA A 756 -38.95 -23.31 -6.30
CA ALA A 756 -38.85 -24.42 -5.34
C ALA A 756 -40.25 -24.97 -5.04
N PRO A 757 -40.39 -26.22 -4.54
CA PRO A 757 -40.92 -26.39 -3.18
C PRO A 757 -40.31 -27.58 -2.40
N SER A 758 -40.94 -27.95 -1.28
CA SER A 758 -40.32 -28.57 -0.10
C SER A 758 -40.86 -29.94 0.35
N THR A 759 -40.01 -30.68 1.08
CA THR A 759 -40.33 -31.51 2.27
C THR A 759 -39.18 -31.34 3.29
N GLY A 760 -39.26 -31.72 4.58
CA GLY A 760 -40.34 -32.38 5.33
C GLY A 760 -40.08 -32.36 6.86
N HIS A 761 -40.08 -33.54 7.50
CA HIS A 761 -39.88 -33.81 8.95
C HIS A 761 -39.21 -35.19 9.09
N GLU A 762 -38.54 -35.60 10.19
CA GLU A 762 -38.20 -35.04 11.52
C GLU A 762 -36.71 -35.40 11.83
N GLY A 763 -36.04 -35.05 12.94
CA GLY A 763 -36.42 -34.31 14.15
C GLY A 763 -35.82 -34.94 15.44
N GLY A 764 -35.77 -34.21 16.56
CA GLY A 764 -35.32 -34.73 17.87
C GLY A 764 -34.49 -33.78 18.76
N ARG A 765 -34.84 -33.66 20.05
CA ARG A 765 -34.11 -32.91 21.11
C ARG A 765 -33.04 -33.86 21.74
N GLY A 766 -31.83 -33.47 22.19
CA GLY A 766 -31.46 -32.44 23.19
C GLY A 766 -31.44 -33.05 24.63
N PRO A 767 -30.76 -32.48 25.68
CA PRO A 767 -29.88 -31.28 25.72
C PRO A 767 -28.70 -31.29 26.77
N VAL A 768 -28.01 -30.13 26.95
CA VAL A 768 -27.19 -29.63 28.11
C VAL A 768 -25.81 -30.24 28.51
N GLY A 769 -24.78 -29.38 28.61
CA GLY A 769 -23.68 -29.40 29.63
C GLY A 769 -22.39 -30.17 29.30
N SER A 770 -21.22 -29.90 29.91
CA SER A 770 -20.77 -28.78 30.75
C SER A 770 -19.22 -28.68 30.81
N VAL A 771 -18.71 -27.55 31.33
CA VAL A 771 -17.32 -27.08 31.54
C VAL A 771 -16.35 -28.08 32.22
N GLY A 772 -15.05 -28.05 31.83
CA GLY A 772 -13.90 -28.57 32.61
C GLY A 772 -12.76 -29.11 31.72
N THR A 773 -11.59 -28.46 31.57
CA THR A 773 -10.47 -28.29 32.53
C THR A 773 -9.59 -29.55 32.71
N ALA A 774 -8.34 -29.50 32.26
CA ALA A 774 -7.27 -30.49 32.50
C ALA A 774 -6.59 -30.24 33.88
N PRO A 775 -5.75 -31.14 34.47
CA PRO A 775 -4.40 -31.40 33.93
C PRO A 775 -3.70 -32.76 34.26
N ALA A 776 -2.49 -32.91 33.69
CA ALA A 776 -1.25 -33.50 34.25
C ALA A 776 -1.11 -35.00 34.67
N GLY A 777 -0.02 -35.60 34.16
CA GLY A 777 0.81 -36.63 34.84
C GLY A 777 0.42 -38.10 34.68
N THR A 778 1.30 -39.09 34.88
CA THR A 778 2.79 -39.15 34.96
C THR A 778 3.23 -40.61 34.65
N GLU A 779 4.47 -40.80 34.17
CA GLU A 779 5.30 -42.04 34.08
C GLU A 779 4.68 -43.44 34.29
N GLY A 780 4.99 -44.39 33.37
CA GLY A 780 4.78 -45.83 33.57
C GLY A 780 5.50 -46.67 32.51
N SER A 781 6.29 -47.68 32.92
CA SER A 781 7.16 -48.47 32.04
C SER A 781 6.73 -49.93 31.92
N GLY A 782 6.95 -50.53 30.73
CA GLY A 782 7.11 -51.97 30.54
C GLY A 782 5.90 -52.75 30.01
N GLY A 783 6.16 -53.67 29.08
CA GLY A 783 5.19 -54.68 28.61
C GLY A 783 5.02 -54.72 27.09
N ALA A 784 5.78 -55.58 26.40
CA ALA A 784 5.63 -55.83 24.96
C ALA A 784 4.77 -57.08 24.70
N PRO A 785 3.68 -56.99 23.91
CA PRO A 785 2.91 -58.15 23.43
C PRO A 785 3.27 -58.54 21.98
N ALA A 786 2.87 -59.74 21.57
CA ALA A 786 2.97 -60.25 20.20
C ALA A 786 1.73 -61.15 19.88
N PRO A 787 1.46 -61.52 18.61
CA PRO A 787 0.82 -60.58 17.67
C PRO A 787 -0.36 -61.20 16.88
N ALA A 788 -1.35 -60.40 16.46
CA ALA A 788 -2.37 -60.81 15.49
C ALA A 788 -3.10 -59.63 14.80
N GLY A 789 -3.35 -59.75 13.49
CA GLY A 789 -4.45 -59.06 12.77
C GLY A 789 -4.25 -57.60 12.33
N PRO A 790 -4.31 -57.27 11.02
CA PRO A 790 -4.33 -55.90 10.51
C PRO A 790 -5.74 -55.37 10.19
N PRO A 791 -5.91 -54.03 10.11
CA PRO A 791 -6.81 -53.45 9.13
C PRO A 791 -6.13 -52.45 8.16
N ALA A 792 -6.79 -52.28 7.01
CA ALA A 792 -6.35 -51.60 5.79
C ALA A 792 -5.64 -50.23 5.89
N SER A 793 -4.51 -50.14 5.16
CA SER A 793 -4.28 -49.17 4.08
C SER A 793 -4.66 -47.69 4.33
N ALA A 794 -3.77 -46.94 4.97
CA ALA A 794 -3.71 -45.48 4.82
C ALA A 794 -2.81 -45.10 3.62
N LEU A 795 -3.17 -44.02 2.90
CA LEU A 795 -2.43 -43.55 1.72
C LEU A 795 -0.96 -43.18 2.03
N PRO A 796 0.01 -43.51 1.16
CA PRO A 796 1.43 -43.33 1.46
C PRO A 796 1.85 -41.86 1.47
N ARG A 797 2.41 -41.38 2.60
CA ARG A 797 3.10 -40.08 2.67
C ARG A 797 4.41 -40.13 1.88
N ARG A 798 4.64 -39.11 1.04
CA ARG A 798 5.83 -38.99 0.19
C ARG A 798 7.09 -38.68 1.01
N VAL A 799 7.97 -39.66 1.19
CA VAL A 799 9.29 -39.50 1.82
C VAL A 799 10.25 -38.82 0.83
N ARG A 800 11.05 -37.85 1.28
CA ARG A 800 12.09 -37.21 0.45
C ARG A 800 13.22 -38.21 0.16
N GLN A 801 13.89 -38.06 -0.99
CA GLN A 801 15.11 -38.81 -1.38
C GLN A 801 15.00 -40.36 -1.49
N ALA A 802 13.81 -40.95 -1.35
CA ALA A 802 13.58 -42.39 -1.50
C ALA A 802 14.06 -42.98 -2.86
N SER A 803 14.14 -42.15 -3.91
CA SER A 803 14.58 -42.54 -5.26
C SER A 803 16.04 -42.22 -5.59
N LEU A 804 16.84 -41.71 -4.64
CA LEU A 804 18.30 -41.58 -4.85
C LEU A 804 18.98 -42.94 -4.77
N ALA A 805 19.93 -43.20 -5.67
CA ALA A 805 20.83 -44.34 -5.60
C ALA A 805 21.72 -44.26 -4.34
N ALA A 806 22.19 -45.41 -3.84
CA ALA A 806 22.94 -45.51 -2.59
C ALA A 806 24.10 -44.49 -2.44
N PRO A 807 25.04 -44.31 -3.41
CA PRO A 807 26.18 -43.39 -3.25
C PRO A 807 25.82 -41.89 -3.33
N LEU A 808 24.52 -41.53 -3.37
CA LEU A 808 24.03 -40.15 -3.34
C LEU A 808 23.23 -39.82 -2.07
N ARG A 809 23.24 -40.70 -1.05
CA ARG A 809 22.56 -40.48 0.24
C ARG A 809 23.50 -40.03 1.36
N ASP A 810 24.78 -40.38 1.27
CA ASP A 810 25.78 -40.09 2.28
C ASP A 810 26.63 -38.87 1.89
N GLU A 811 26.97 -38.04 2.87
CA GLU A 811 27.78 -36.83 2.68
C GLU A 811 29.27 -37.20 2.58
N PRO A 812 30.03 -36.72 1.58
CA PRO A 812 31.40 -37.16 1.35
C PRO A 812 32.34 -36.62 2.45
N PRO A 813 33.27 -37.45 2.99
CA PRO A 813 34.22 -36.98 3.98
C PRO A 813 35.20 -35.95 3.40
N THR A 814 35.64 -35.02 4.24
CA THR A 814 36.68 -34.03 3.92
C THR A 814 37.96 -34.73 3.48
N ARG A 815 38.46 -34.39 2.29
CA ARG A 815 39.72 -34.94 1.75
C ARG A 815 40.93 -34.21 2.29
N ASP A 816 41.71 -34.89 3.13
CA ASP A 816 43.13 -34.57 3.28
C ASP A 816 43.91 -34.93 2.01
N THR A 817 45.08 -34.32 1.83
CA THR A 817 45.89 -34.43 0.61
C THR A 817 46.58 -35.80 0.49
N ALA A 818 46.24 -36.54 -0.56
CA ALA A 818 47.00 -37.68 -1.08
C ALA A 818 47.32 -37.42 -2.58
N PRO A 819 48.44 -37.93 -3.11
CA PRO A 819 48.87 -37.62 -4.47
C PRO A 819 47.90 -38.17 -5.53
N GLU A 820 47.84 -37.48 -6.67
CA GLU A 820 46.96 -37.82 -7.78
C GLU A 820 47.31 -39.18 -8.39
N ARG A 821 46.27 -39.93 -8.75
CA ARG A 821 46.39 -41.19 -9.49
C ARG A 821 46.06 -40.90 -10.95
N GLU A 822 47.02 -41.07 -11.84
CA GLU A 822 46.77 -40.99 -13.28
C GLU A 822 45.69 -41.99 -13.69
N VAL A 823 44.73 -41.52 -14.49
CA VAL A 823 43.63 -42.31 -15.04
C VAL A 823 44.08 -42.87 -16.38
N ASP A 824 44.01 -44.19 -16.54
CA ASP A 824 44.50 -44.83 -17.76
C ASP A 824 43.64 -44.47 -18.98
N ALA A 825 44.27 -44.43 -20.15
CA ALA A 825 43.65 -44.09 -21.42
C ALA A 825 42.49 -45.05 -21.78
N GLU A 826 42.52 -46.29 -21.30
CA GLU A 826 41.45 -47.27 -21.50
C GLU A 826 40.22 -47.00 -20.62
N GLU A 827 40.41 -46.51 -19.39
CA GLU A 827 39.33 -46.07 -18.49
C GLU A 827 38.64 -44.80 -19.04
N MET A 828 39.44 -43.81 -19.48
CA MET A 828 38.94 -42.63 -20.21
C MET A 828 38.13 -43.01 -21.47
N ARG A 829 38.62 -43.99 -22.25
CA ARG A 829 37.94 -44.48 -23.46
C ARG A 829 36.64 -45.21 -23.14
N ALA A 830 36.58 -45.96 -22.03
CA ALA A 830 35.35 -46.58 -21.55
C ALA A 830 34.30 -45.54 -21.11
N VAL A 831 34.72 -44.49 -20.40
CA VAL A 831 33.85 -43.36 -19.99
C VAL A 831 33.28 -42.64 -21.22
N PHE A 832 34.13 -42.22 -22.17
CA PHE A 832 33.67 -41.59 -23.41
C PHE A 832 32.73 -42.48 -24.24
N GLY A 833 33.02 -43.77 -24.36
CA GLY A 833 32.15 -44.73 -25.02
C GLY A 833 30.80 -44.90 -24.31
N SER A 834 30.74 -44.79 -22.99
CA SER A 834 29.47 -44.77 -22.24
C SER A 834 28.65 -43.49 -22.53
N PHE A 835 29.33 -42.34 -22.62
CA PHE A 835 28.71 -41.04 -22.89
C PHE A 835 28.13 -40.95 -24.31
N GLN A 836 28.87 -41.36 -25.34
CA GLN A 836 28.38 -41.38 -26.72
C GLN A 836 27.11 -42.24 -26.86
N ARG A 837 27.10 -43.47 -26.30
CA ARG A 837 25.93 -44.36 -26.33
C ARG A 837 24.73 -43.81 -25.55
N GLY A 838 24.97 -42.98 -24.52
CA GLY A 838 23.92 -42.20 -23.87
C GLY A 838 23.34 -41.11 -24.78
N LEU A 839 24.22 -40.40 -25.50
CA LEU A 839 23.84 -39.32 -26.42
C LEU A 839 23.06 -39.84 -27.64
N GLU A 840 23.49 -40.95 -28.24
CA GLU A 840 22.76 -41.63 -29.33
C GLU A 840 21.36 -42.08 -28.90
N ARG A 841 21.26 -42.72 -27.71
CA ARG A 841 19.98 -43.19 -27.16
C ARG A 841 19.05 -42.03 -26.80
N GLY A 842 19.59 -40.85 -26.46
CA GLY A 842 18.82 -39.62 -26.36
C GLY A 842 18.36 -39.06 -27.71
N ARG A 843 19.17 -39.24 -28.78
CA ARG A 843 18.89 -38.76 -30.14
C ARG A 843 17.87 -39.61 -30.90
N GLN A 844 17.79 -40.91 -30.60
CA GLN A 844 16.84 -41.84 -31.24
C GLN A 844 15.41 -41.76 -30.67
N GLY A 845 15.23 -41.11 -29.51
CA GLY A 845 13.94 -40.99 -28.84
C GLY A 845 13.53 -42.25 -28.07
N LEU A 846 12.59 -42.09 -27.14
CA LEU A 846 11.95 -43.21 -26.45
C LEU A 846 10.81 -43.77 -27.32
N PRO A 847 10.74 -45.08 -27.57
CA PRO A 847 9.64 -45.66 -28.34
C PRO A 847 8.32 -45.46 -27.59
N THR A 848 7.33 -44.88 -28.28
CA THR A 848 5.99 -44.66 -27.72
C THR A 848 5.27 -45.98 -27.55
N ARG A 849 5.06 -46.38 -26.28
CA ARG A 849 4.22 -47.53 -25.92
C ARG A 849 2.75 -47.21 -26.21
N THR A 850 2.23 -47.69 -27.32
CA THR A 850 0.79 -47.81 -27.57
C THR A 850 0.30 -49.15 -27.04
N ASP A 851 -0.36 -49.14 -25.88
CA ASP A 851 -1.18 -50.27 -25.45
C ASP A 851 -2.51 -50.22 -26.23
N GLY A 852 -2.89 -51.34 -26.84
CA GLY A 852 -4.12 -51.54 -27.62
C GLY A 852 -4.29 -53.03 -27.89
N ASP A 853 -5.43 -53.59 -27.49
CA ASP A 853 -5.63 -55.04 -27.30
C ASP A 853 -6.44 -55.68 -28.45
N GLU A 854 -6.62 -57.00 -28.35
CA GLU A 854 -7.39 -57.95 -29.17
C GLU A 854 -6.68 -58.64 -30.36
N GLY A 855 -6.81 -59.98 -30.43
CA GLY A 855 -7.34 -60.53 -31.68
C GLY A 855 -6.69 -61.72 -32.42
N THR A 856 -6.22 -62.77 -31.73
CA THR A 856 -6.48 -64.17 -32.16
C THR A 856 -5.78 -64.80 -33.40
N GLU A 857 -5.40 -66.07 -33.23
CA GLU A 857 -5.16 -67.15 -34.23
C GLU A 857 -3.91 -67.22 -35.16
N ALA A 858 -3.64 -68.50 -35.47
CA ALA A 858 -2.56 -69.15 -36.22
C ALA A 858 -2.51 -68.76 -37.73
N ASP A 859 -1.57 -69.19 -38.58
CA ASP A 859 -0.88 -70.49 -38.62
C ASP A 859 0.36 -70.51 -39.58
N HIS A 860 1.06 -71.64 -39.63
CA HIS A 860 1.95 -72.18 -40.67
C HIS A 860 2.74 -71.25 -41.64
N ALA A 861 4.07 -71.25 -41.43
CA ALA A 861 5.12 -71.59 -42.39
C ALA A 861 5.22 -70.90 -43.78
N GLN A 862 6.32 -70.16 -43.98
CA GLN A 862 7.43 -70.59 -44.85
C GLN A 862 8.76 -69.93 -44.46
#